data_AF-A0A819SQU4-F1
#
_entry.id   AF-A0A819SQU4-F1
#
_cell.length_a   1.000
_cell.length_b   1.000
_cell.length_c   1.000
_cell.angle_alpha   90.00
_cell.angle_beta   90.00
_cell.angle_gamma   90.00
#
_symmetry.space_group_name_H-M   'P 1'
#
loop_
_entity.id
_entity.type
_entity.pdbx_description
1 polymer ?
#
loop_
_entity_poly.entity_id
_entity_poly.type
_entity_poly.pdbx_seq_one_letter_code
_entity_poly.pdbx_strand_id
1 'polypeptide(L)'
;MGRLTPELIEVAPQYLNPVGQYELCLRDLKIPVIENLGVTLNQFDTIDFTNNDIRKLDGFPFLPKLKTMYLANNHITRIAEGLQQYIPNLDTLMLNNNMLQELIDIDPLATLPKLAHVSFARNPIAMKKDYRLYVIHRLPNLRTLDFNRITQKEREAARKLYKSKSGETVKTQQLKGKNTFVPGAELVKQQQSKPRLTKADADAIKKAISEAKSLEEVERLKAKLQAGQMPGLTNTSHSNPMEQGNTYEENGTVVHVADLAHARAQELQSLLDELGHRQDKHRTALQILPRYMRRRAASYNIKRLPRSLRPLADPKTGTAKTKRPSRRYRRRPRDLLSSYTNRQRQVKWLKTHIWHAKRFHMNTLWNYRLPEKSNTKSIRPTYKSLRERCLLHDMSYYGCIQLEGSEEEILEKIKPLFPSANNNLTPRAKMYLAGQFEGQCLIYKPNTEECLTPISFMWMPPNNQQRKLWLWCHPASYDFLARILISLFDTSSSMSTEEPPAKKQKNGGEQQQKQLLPVTVTLLRDQQQLARFRLIGPLSMAILKHALHPSILPGDTIERKTAPFSWWSNQAHATDIHQQQLQFWNSNVGNTSTMMPNRIVSLVVRDPRVFTPIKPKLTIHSKTNIEKMESFPPSSIDLASSPLWNEKYRTYCCEHKLATYQINLIRSKSTVDQNELELNEEESQIPIIFIHHHDLLSPISKQRENRNDFGSGWDIILPNEWAQLFWISLVYSGARPIGQKELSFIAHETGEFLFPQEYPDTDAGVTWTSKIESEHLTYFSKCPPSKRPNFFLNGITSPFRPLWANIVHDWAMECDPSSTVIDSRRFYVLRDRRHLSLDNFRAHLHSLVPIRISIKGKKGVIDNSTLIYLPSMDDLKDNRKTIVESRHSDQARIEERKMKKAKQSYQKGKTMVKLLEQRANNREQPIIHDCDRKLLGAVTSGAYQFSKACCTGKGFIAMGGLIILSEQQKQKNVKKQSLQVLIRTIKSQYYRSASLEF
;
A
#
# COMPACT_ATOMS: atom_id res chain seq x y z
N MET A 1 -5.17 -50.26 1.23
CA MET A 1 -6.07 -49.73 2.29
C MET A 1 -7.36 -49.26 1.60
N GLY A 2 -8.53 -49.72 2.05
CA GLY A 2 -9.82 -49.53 1.38
C GLY A 2 -10.35 -48.11 1.52
N ARG A 3 -9.86 -47.16 0.73
CA ARG A 3 -10.38 -45.78 0.74
C ARG A 3 -11.66 -45.71 -0.10
N LEU A 4 -12.68 -44.97 0.36
CA LEU A 4 -13.91 -44.74 -0.40
C LEU A 4 -13.67 -43.69 -1.51
N THR A 5 -13.22 -44.12 -2.69
CA THR A 5 -12.99 -43.26 -3.85
C THR A 5 -14.25 -43.10 -4.71
N PRO A 6 -14.36 -42.02 -5.51
CA PRO A 6 -15.41 -41.87 -6.53
C PRO A 6 -15.58 -43.09 -7.44
N GLU A 7 -14.47 -43.62 -7.95
CA GLU A 7 -14.46 -44.78 -8.86
C GLU A 7 -15.03 -46.03 -8.18
N LEU A 8 -14.71 -46.25 -6.90
CA LEU A 8 -15.23 -47.38 -6.14
C LEU A 8 -16.74 -47.31 -5.96
N ILE A 9 -17.30 -46.10 -5.80
CA ILE A 9 -18.74 -45.88 -5.67
C ILE A 9 -19.46 -46.18 -6.99
N GLU A 10 -18.88 -45.79 -8.12
CA GLU A 10 -19.47 -46.01 -9.44
C GLU A 10 -19.53 -47.50 -9.82
N VAL A 11 -18.50 -48.27 -9.46
CA VAL A 11 -18.41 -49.71 -9.76
C VAL A 11 -19.12 -50.58 -8.72
N ALA A 12 -19.47 -50.03 -7.56
CA ALA A 12 -20.16 -50.76 -6.50
C ALA A 12 -21.56 -51.25 -6.97
N PRO A 13 -22.02 -52.42 -6.49
CA PRO A 13 -23.33 -52.95 -6.87
C PRO A 13 -24.48 -52.00 -6.49
N GLN A 14 -25.36 -51.75 -7.45
CA GLN A 14 -26.52 -50.88 -7.34
C GLN A 14 -27.76 -51.61 -7.84
N TYR A 15 -28.76 -51.79 -6.98
CA TYR A 15 -29.96 -52.56 -7.32
C TYR A 15 -31.18 -52.07 -6.54
N LEU A 16 -32.36 -52.49 -6.99
CA LEU A 16 -33.59 -52.31 -6.23
C LEU A 16 -33.66 -53.40 -5.16
N ASN A 17 -33.69 -53.02 -3.88
CA ASN A 17 -33.79 -53.99 -2.80
C ASN A 17 -35.22 -54.56 -2.68
N PRO A 18 -35.45 -55.63 -1.90
CA PRO A 18 -36.76 -56.29 -1.78
C PRO A 18 -37.90 -55.40 -1.25
N VAL A 19 -37.59 -54.24 -0.68
CA VAL A 19 -38.57 -53.26 -0.18
C VAL A 19 -38.85 -52.18 -1.26
N GLY A 20 -38.33 -52.36 -2.47
CA GLY A 20 -38.50 -51.43 -3.58
C GLY A 20 -37.70 -50.14 -3.44
N GLN A 21 -36.61 -50.15 -2.65
CA GLN A 21 -35.73 -48.99 -2.45
C GLN A 21 -34.45 -49.16 -3.26
N TYR A 22 -33.98 -48.09 -3.90
CA TYR A 22 -32.74 -48.15 -4.67
C TYR A 22 -31.54 -48.12 -3.71
N GLU A 23 -30.73 -49.17 -3.76
CA GLU A 23 -29.69 -49.47 -2.77
C GLU A 23 -28.30 -49.47 -3.41
N LEU A 24 -27.36 -48.81 -2.72
CA LEU A 24 -25.92 -48.85 -3.02
C LEU A 24 -25.23 -49.78 -1.99
N CYS A 25 -24.63 -50.86 -2.48
CA CYS A 25 -23.95 -51.85 -1.64
C CYS A 25 -22.44 -51.59 -1.57
N LEU A 26 -21.95 -51.19 -0.39
CA LEU A 26 -20.54 -50.91 -0.08
C LEU A 26 -20.00 -51.85 1.00
N ARG A 27 -20.46 -53.09 1.01
CA ARG A 27 -20.13 -54.10 2.03
C ARG A 27 -18.73 -54.71 1.82
N ASP A 28 -18.04 -55.04 2.91
CA ASP A 28 -16.77 -55.80 2.91
C ASP A 28 -15.59 -55.11 2.20
N LEU A 29 -15.61 -53.77 2.10
CA LEU A 29 -14.61 -52.97 1.37
C LEU A 29 -13.48 -52.39 2.25
N LYS A 30 -13.46 -52.69 3.55
CA LYS A 30 -12.49 -52.16 4.54
C LYS A 30 -12.41 -50.62 4.56
N ILE A 31 -13.57 -49.98 4.44
CA ILE A 31 -13.70 -48.51 4.40
C ILE A 31 -13.47 -47.91 5.80
N PRO A 32 -12.47 -47.04 6.03
CA PRO A 32 -12.21 -46.46 7.35
C PRO A 32 -12.99 -45.16 7.62
N VAL A 33 -13.41 -44.44 6.57
CA VAL A 33 -14.03 -43.11 6.63
C VAL A 33 -15.05 -42.97 5.50
N ILE A 34 -16.22 -42.41 5.81
CA ILE A 34 -17.25 -42.04 4.82
C ILE A 34 -16.82 -40.73 4.16
N GLU A 35 -16.55 -40.74 2.86
CA GLU A 35 -16.21 -39.58 2.05
C GLU A 35 -16.71 -39.76 0.60
N ASN A 36 -16.64 -38.72 -0.23
CA ASN A 36 -16.92 -38.78 -1.68
C ASN A 36 -18.33 -39.23 -2.11
N LEU A 37 -19.28 -39.37 -1.18
CA LEU A 37 -20.68 -39.69 -1.49
C LEU A 37 -21.39 -38.62 -2.36
N GLY A 38 -20.77 -37.48 -2.67
CA GLY A 38 -21.33 -36.47 -3.57
C GLY A 38 -21.50 -36.99 -5.01
N VAL A 39 -20.71 -38.00 -5.39
CA VAL A 39 -20.75 -38.66 -6.70
C VAL A 39 -22.05 -39.45 -6.90
N THR A 40 -22.71 -39.87 -5.80
CA THR A 40 -23.99 -40.59 -5.86
C THR A 40 -25.16 -39.74 -6.38
N LEU A 41 -24.98 -38.41 -6.50
CA LEU A 41 -25.99 -37.45 -6.98
C LEU A 41 -27.38 -37.63 -6.33
N ASN A 42 -27.43 -38.06 -5.06
CA ASN A 42 -28.67 -38.28 -4.30
C ASN A 42 -29.65 -39.30 -4.93
N GLN A 43 -29.12 -40.31 -5.62
CA GLN A 43 -29.94 -41.30 -6.34
C GLN A 43 -30.50 -42.42 -5.43
N PHE A 44 -29.82 -42.74 -4.33
CA PHE A 44 -30.13 -43.91 -3.48
C PHE A 44 -31.04 -43.60 -2.29
N ASP A 45 -31.96 -44.52 -2.02
CA ASP A 45 -32.81 -44.55 -0.82
C ASP A 45 -32.12 -45.31 0.34
N THR A 46 -31.27 -46.28 0.02
CA THR A 46 -30.53 -47.11 0.98
C THR A 46 -29.04 -47.17 0.66
N ILE A 47 -28.18 -47.14 1.69
CA ILE A 47 -26.74 -47.42 1.55
C ILE A 47 -26.32 -48.47 2.57
N ASP A 48 -25.70 -49.57 2.12
CA ASP A 48 -25.14 -50.62 2.98
C ASP A 48 -23.61 -50.46 3.15
N PHE A 49 -23.17 -50.12 4.34
CA PHE A 49 -21.77 -50.02 4.79
C PHE A 49 -21.36 -51.16 5.74
N THR A 50 -22.11 -52.26 5.77
CA THR A 50 -21.84 -53.39 6.68
C THR A 50 -20.43 -53.97 6.46
N ASN A 51 -19.79 -54.47 7.53
CA ASN A 51 -18.46 -55.09 7.50
C ASN A 51 -17.36 -54.16 6.93
N ASN A 52 -17.23 -52.96 7.51
CA ASN A 52 -16.16 -52.01 7.16
C ASN A 52 -15.42 -51.56 8.43
N ASP A 53 -14.44 -50.67 8.28
CA ASP A 53 -13.58 -50.19 9.37
C ASP A 53 -13.97 -48.77 9.84
N ILE A 54 -15.23 -48.36 9.64
CA ILE A 54 -15.67 -46.97 9.86
C ILE A 54 -15.65 -46.65 11.36
N ARG A 55 -14.94 -45.58 11.74
CA ARG A 55 -14.79 -45.16 13.16
C ARG A 55 -15.72 -44.04 13.60
N LYS A 56 -16.27 -43.28 12.66
CA LYS A 56 -17.08 -42.10 12.93
C LYS A 56 -18.21 -41.99 11.91
N LEU A 57 -19.41 -41.68 12.39
CA LEU A 57 -20.57 -41.41 11.53
C LEU A 57 -20.60 -39.92 11.15
N ASP A 58 -19.94 -39.58 10.04
CA ASP A 58 -19.86 -38.23 9.47
C ASP A 58 -19.58 -38.26 7.96
N GLY A 59 -19.19 -37.13 7.36
CA GLY A 59 -18.70 -37.09 5.96
C GLY A 59 -19.77 -37.10 4.87
N PHE A 60 -21.06 -37.02 5.23
CA PHE A 60 -22.16 -37.00 4.26
C PHE A 60 -22.32 -35.65 3.53
N PRO A 61 -22.58 -35.65 2.21
CA PRO A 61 -23.14 -34.51 1.50
C PRO A 61 -24.65 -34.38 1.77
N PHE A 62 -25.31 -33.38 1.17
CA PHE A 62 -26.76 -33.25 1.28
C PHE A 62 -27.48 -34.33 0.45
N LEU A 63 -28.02 -35.35 1.13
CA LEU A 63 -28.70 -36.52 0.57
C LEU A 63 -30.14 -36.62 1.12
N PRO A 64 -31.09 -35.82 0.62
CA PRO A 64 -32.47 -35.84 1.09
C PRO A 64 -33.25 -37.10 0.68
N LYS A 65 -32.78 -37.91 -0.29
CA LYS A 65 -33.47 -39.15 -0.69
C LYS A 65 -33.14 -40.34 0.22
N LEU A 66 -32.01 -40.28 0.92
CA LEU A 66 -31.52 -41.37 1.77
C LEU A 66 -32.44 -41.55 3.00
N LYS A 67 -32.98 -42.77 3.15
CA LYS A 67 -33.90 -43.18 4.22
C LYS A 67 -33.29 -44.25 5.12
N THR A 68 -32.53 -45.19 4.55
CA THR A 68 -32.03 -46.36 5.28
C THR A 68 -30.51 -46.44 5.19
N MET A 69 -29.85 -46.74 6.32
CA MET A 69 -28.40 -46.93 6.35
C MET A 69 -28.02 -48.12 7.21
N TYR A 70 -27.30 -49.06 6.62
CA TYR A 70 -26.74 -50.23 7.32
C TYR A 70 -25.27 -50.00 7.62
N LEU A 71 -24.89 -50.07 8.89
CA LEU A 71 -23.53 -49.84 9.39
C LEU A 71 -23.13 -50.93 10.38
N ALA A 72 -23.66 -52.14 10.21
CA ALA A 72 -23.36 -53.26 11.09
C ALA A 72 -21.88 -53.66 10.98
N ASN A 73 -21.29 -54.18 12.06
CA ASN A 73 -19.91 -54.68 12.09
C ASN A 73 -18.89 -53.64 11.61
N ASN A 74 -18.85 -52.50 12.31
CA ASN A 74 -17.90 -51.42 12.09
C ASN A 74 -17.24 -51.02 13.43
N HIS A 75 -16.42 -49.97 13.44
CA HIS A 75 -15.72 -49.48 14.62
C HIS A 75 -16.23 -48.12 15.10
N ILE A 76 -17.51 -47.81 14.89
CA ILE A 76 -18.06 -46.48 15.15
C ILE A 76 -18.03 -46.20 16.65
N THR A 77 -17.29 -45.16 17.03
CA THR A 77 -17.15 -44.69 18.42
C THR A 77 -17.82 -43.33 18.63
N ARG A 78 -18.10 -42.57 17.55
CA ARG A 78 -18.65 -41.21 17.63
C ARG A 78 -19.60 -40.92 16.47
N ILE A 79 -20.68 -40.20 16.80
CA ILE A 79 -21.65 -39.67 15.85
C ILE A 79 -21.46 -38.15 15.76
N ALA A 80 -21.42 -37.58 14.56
CA ALA A 80 -21.26 -36.14 14.39
C ALA A 80 -22.53 -35.35 14.76
N GLU A 81 -22.34 -34.13 15.27
CA GLU A 81 -23.43 -33.17 15.45
C GLU A 81 -23.90 -32.62 14.09
N GLY A 82 -25.19 -32.31 13.98
CA GLY A 82 -25.73 -31.63 12.79
C GLY A 82 -26.08 -32.53 11.61
N LEU A 83 -26.18 -33.86 11.79
CA LEU A 83 -26.52 -34.81 10.72
C LEU A 83 -27.80 -34.47 9.95
N GLN A 84 -28.77 -33.80 10.59
CA GLN A 84 -30.01 -33.35 9.94
C GLN A 84 -29.80 -32.35 8.80
N GLN A 85 -28.64 -31.68 8.74
CA GLN A 85 -28.31 -30.78 7.63
C GLN A 85 -27.89 -31.53 6.36
N TYR A 86 -27.49 -32.80 6.50
CA TYR A 86 -26.92 -33.61 5.43
C TYR A 86 -27.86 -34.75 5.04
N ILE A 87 -28.43 -35.47 6.01
CA ILE A 87 -29.32 -36.62 5.81
C ILE A 87 -30.66 -36.40 6.52
N PRO A 88 -31.45 -35.37 6.12
CA PRO A 88 -32.62 -34.91 6.85
C PRO A 88 -33.77 -35.93 6.94
N ASN A 89 -33.81 -36.89 6.01
CA ASN A 89 -34.91 -37.84 5.85
C ASN A 89 -34.55 -39.27 6.29
N LEU A 90 -33.42 -39.44 7.00
CA LEU A 90 -33.03 -40.74 7.53
C LEU A 90 -34.09 -41.26 8.51
N ASP A 91 -34.60 -42.44 8.22
CA ASP A 91 -35.68 -43.14 8.93
C ASP A 91 -35.14 -44.36 9.70
N THR A 92 -34.26 -45.12 9.07
CA THR A 92 -33.73 -46.39 9.59
C THR A 92 -32.19 -46.37 9.66
N LEU A 93 -31.63 -46.59 10.85
CA LEU A 93 -30.17 -46.59 11.10
C LEU A 93 -29.75 -47.85 11.89
N MET A 94 -28.98 -48.72 11.26
CA MET A 94 -28.53 -49.99 11.86
C MET A 94 -27.06 -49.92 12.26
N LEU A 95 -26.77 -49.78 13.55
CA LEU A 95 -25.43 -49.65 14.12
C LEU A 95 -25.02 -50.90 14.93
N ASN A 96 -25.56 -52.07 14.57
CA ASN A 96 -25.26 -53.32 15.27
C ASN A 96 -23.75 -53.59 15.33
N ASN A 97 -23.24 -54.10 16.46
CA ASN A 97 -21.85 -54.50 16.61
C ASN A 97 -20.85 -53.39 16.21
N ASN A 98 -20.92 -52.28 16.95
CA ASN A 98 -20.00 -51.13 16.85
C ASN A 98 -19.41 -50.81 18.25
N MET A 99 -18.68 -49.70 18.37
CA MET A 99 -17.90 -49.36 19.56
C MET A 99 -18.42 -48.10 20.29
N LEU A 100 -19.73 -47.83 20.26
CA LEU A 100 -20.33 -46.75 21.05
C LEU A 100 -20.34 -47.14 22.53
N GLN A 101 -19.83 -46.28 23.41
CA GLN A 101 -19.57 -46.65 24.81
C GLN A 101 -20.46 -45.94 25.81
N GLU A 102 -20.66 -44.62 25.66
CA GLU A 102 -21.38 -43.82 26.64
C GLU A 102 -22.78 -43.42 26.17
N LEU A 103 -23.72 -43.28 27.11
CA LEU A 103 -25.11 -42.89 26.79
C LEU A 103 -25.18 -41.57 26.02
N ILE A 104 -24.28 -40.63 26.27
CA ILE A 104 -24.24 -39.34 25.58
C ILE A 104 -23.73 -39.43 24.13
N ASP A 105 -23.16 -40.56 23.68
CA ASP A 105 -22.66 -40.71 22.32
C ASP A 105 -23.78 -40.70 21.27
N ILE A 106 -25.02 -41.00 21.66
CA ILE A 106 -26.19 -41.01 20.77
C ILE A 106 -26.95 -39.68 20.71
N ASP A 107 -26.63 -38.72 21.58
CA ASP A 107 -27.30 -37.42 21.65
C ASP A 107 -27.38 -36.66 20.32
N PRO A 108 -26.37 -36.75 19.42
CA PRO A 108 -26.45 -36.14 18.09
C PRO A 108 -27.58 -36.68 17.21
N LEU A 109 -28.07 -37.91 17.43
CA LEU A 109 -29.16 -38.48 16.65
C LEU A 109 -30.51 -37.83 16.96
N ALA A 110 -30.65 -37.16 18.11
CA ALA A 110 -31.89 -36.49 18.50
C ALA A 110 -32.32 -35.35 17.57
N THR A 111 -31.41 -34.87 16.72
CA THR A 111 -31.69 -33.82 15.76
C THR A 111 -32.31 -34.34 14.46
N LEU A 112 -32.30 -35.65 14.20
CA LEU A 112 -32.87 -36.26 13.01
C LEU A 112 -34.39 -36.36 13.13
N PRO A 113 -35.17 -35.63 12.32
CA PRO A 113 -36.60 -35.46 12.56
C PRO A 113 -37.42 -36.73 12.23
N LYS A 114 -36.96 -37.55 11.30
CA LYS A 114 -37.68 -38.73 10.77
C LYS A 114 -37.18 -40.07 11.31
N LEU A 115 -36.17 -40.08 12.19
CA LEU A 115 -35.55 -41.31 12.66
C LEU A 115 -36.55 -42.13 13.49
N ALA A 116 -36.96 -43.29 12.96
CA ALA A 116 -38.00 -44.15 13.52
C ALA A 116 -37.49 -45.53 13.95
N HIS A 117 -36.41 -46.03 13.32
CA HIS A 117 -35.89 -47.37 13.56
C HIS A 117 -34.38 -47.33 13.79
N VAL A 118 -33.93 -47.74 14.98
CA VAL A 118 -32.50 -47.75 15.34
C VAL A 118 -32.14 -49.05 16.05
N SER A 119 -30.95 -49.56 15.78
CA SER A 119 -30.36 -50.65 16.57
C SER A 119 -28.93 -50.31 16.96
N PHE A 120 -28.63 -50.38 18.25
CA PHE A 120 -27.27 -50.37 18.81
C PHE A 120 -26.92 -51.72 19.45
N ALA A 121 -27.67 -52.78 19.15
CA ALA A 121 -27.41 -54.13 19.64
C ALA A 121 -25.92 -54.50 19.46
N ARG A 122 -25.34 -55.15 20.47
CA ARG A 122 -23.91 -55.52 20.50
C ARG A 122 -22.92 -54.34 20.47
N ASN A 123 -23.33 -53.14 20.90
CA ASN A 123 -22.40 -52.06 21.28
C ASN A 123 -22.21 -52.04 22.81
N PRO A 124 -21.05 -51.60 23.33
CA PRO A 124 -20.85 -51.42 24.77
C PRO A 124 -21.91 -50.54 25.46
N ILE A 125 -22.47 -49.54 24.76
CA ILE A 125 -23.57 -48.68 25.26
C ILE A 125 -24.81 -49.49 25.65
N ALA A 126 -25.08 -50.61 25.00
CA ALA A 126 -26.27 -51.44 25.26
C ALA A 126 -26.20 -52.16 26.62
N MET A 127 -25.01 -52.27 27.22
CA MET A 127 -24.79 -52.84 28.55
C MET A 127 -24.93 -51.82 29.69
N LYS A 128 -25.06 -50.52 29.36
CA LYS A 128 -25.17 -49.46 30.38
C LYS A 128 -26.53 -49.51 31.07
N LYS A 129 -26.52 -49.27 32.39
CA LYS A 129 -27.75 -49.11 33.17
C LYS A 129 -28.63 -48.01 32.57
N ASP A 130 -29.94 -48.27 32.50
CA ASP A 130 -30.96 -47.37 31.94
C ASP A 130 -30.81 -47.04 30.44
N TYR A 131 -29.96 -47.76 29.68
CA TYR A 131 -29.73 -47.55 28.25
C TYR A 131 -31.03 -47.42 27.44
N ARG A 132 -31.94 -48.40 27.57
CA ARG A 132 -33.19 -48.42 26.81
C ARG A 132 -34.06 -47.20 27.11
N LEU A 133 -34.23 -46.85 28.39
CA LEU A 133 -35.01 -45.69 28.81
C LEU A 133 -34.33 -44.37 28.40
N TYR A 134 -32.99 -44.31 28.43
CA TYR A 134 -32.21 -43.15 27.98
C TYR A 134 -32.45 -42.88 26.49
N VAL A 135 -32.33 -43.91 25.65
CA VAL A 135 -32.55 -43.80 24.19
C VAL A 135 -33.97 -43.35 23.90
N ILE A 136 -34.98 -43.97 24.55
CA ILE A 136 -36.39 -43.61 24.39
C ILE A 136 -36.65 -42.16 24.82
N HIS A 137 -36.02 -41.70 25.89
CA HIS A 137 -36.13 -40.31 26.34
C HIS A 137 -35.49 -39.34 25.35
N ARG A 138 -34.31 -39.68 24.82
CA ARG A 138 -33.53 -38.79 23.96
C ARG A 138 -34.04 -38.75 22.52
N LEU A 139 -34.60 -39.85 22.02
CA LEU A 139 -35.14 -40.02 20.66
C LEU A 139 -36.67 -40.26 20.73
N PRO A 140 -37.49 -39.23 20.97
CA PRO A 140 -38.92 -39.41 21.22
C PRO A 140 -39.73 -39.90 20.01
N ASN A 141 -39.21 -39.75 18.79
CA ASN A 141 -39.88 -40.19 17.57
C ASN A 141 -39.63 -41.68 17.24
N LEU A 142 -38.79 -42.36 18.02
CA LEU A 142 -38.36 -43.73 17.76
C LEU A 142 -39.51 -44.74 17.96
N ARG A 143 -39.76 -45.58 16.96
CA ARG A 143 -40.79 -46.63 16.95
C ARG A 143 -40.23 -47.99 17.37
N THR A 144 -39.02 -48.33 16.93
CA THR A 144 -38.32 -49.54 17.34
C THR A 144 -36.89 -49.25 17.78
N LEU A 145 -36.46 -49.95 18.83
CA LEU A 145 -35.09 -49.93 19.33
C LEU A 145 -34.61 -51.37 19.50
N ASP A 146 -33.47 -51.69 18.88
CA ASP A 146 -32.85 -53.02 18.92
C ASP A 146 -33.85 -54.10 18.47
N PHE A 147 -34.56 -53.81 17.36
CA PHE A 147 -35.61 -54.63 16.77
C PHE A 147 -36.88 -54.84 17.64
N ASN A 148 -36.93 -54.24 18.82
CA ASN A 148 -38.10 -54.31 19.70
C ASN A 148 -38.95 -53.03 19.59
N ARG A 149 -40.27 -53.20 19.46
CA ARG A 149 -41.22 -52.07 19.45
C ARG A 149 -41.20 -51.33 20.78
N ILE A 150 -41.21 -50.00 20.73
CA ILE A 150 -41.29 -49.15 21.92
C ILE A 150 -42.76 -48.99 22.31
N THR A 151 -43.08 -49.35 23.55
CA THR A 151 -44.43 -49.24 24.11
C THR A 151 -44.67 -47.88 24.76
N GLN A 152 -45.93 -47.47 24.89
CA GLN A 152 -46.31 -46.23 25.56
C GLN A 152 -45.90 -46.23 27.05
N LYS A 153 -45.98 -47.40 27.72
CA LYS A 153 -45.53 -47.57 29.12
C LYS A 153 -44.04 -47.23 29.29
N GLU A 154 -43.18 -47.67 28.36
CA GLU A 154 -41.75 -47.35 28.39
C GLU A 154 -41.49 -45.85 28.16
N ARG A 155 -42.26 -45.20 27.28
CA ARG A 155 -42.17 -43.75 27.04
C ARG A 155 -42.50 -42.95 28.30
N GLU A 156 -43.53 -43.34 29.02
CA GLU A 156 -43.94 -42.72 30.27
C GLU A 156 -42.91 -42.95 31.39
N ALA A 157 -42.39 -44.18 31.51
CA ALA A 157 -41.33 -44.52 32.46
C ALA A 157 -40.06 -43.69 32.20
N ALA A 158 -39.61 -43.60 30.94
CA ALA A 158 -38.47 -42.78 30.54
C ALA A 158 -38.70 -41.30 30.84
N ARG A 159 -39.90 -40.76 30.55
CA ARG A 159 -40.25 -39.37 30.84
C ARG A 159 -40.27 -39.08 32.35
N LYS A 160 -40.78 -39.99 33.17
CA LYS A 160 -40.83 -39.86 34.64
C LYS A 160 -39.43 -39.87 35.24
N LEU A 161 -38.56 -40.80 34.80
CA LEU A 161 -37.20 -40.95 35.29
C LEU A 161 -36.36 -39.69 35.03
N TYR A 162 -36.36 -39.18 33.79
CA TYR A 162 -35.52 -38.04 33.39
C TYR A 162 -36.14 -36.64 33.59
N LYS A 163 -37.39 -36.54 34.10
CA LYS A 163 -37.98 -35.28 34.62
C LYS A 163 -37.76 -35.06 36.12
N SER A 164 -37.40 -36.10 36.87
CA SER A 164 -37.19 -36.01 38.32
C SER A 164 -35.82 -35.38 38.67
N LYS A 165 -35.69 -34.77 39.86
CA LYS A 165 -34.41 -34.23 40.37
C LYS A 165 -33.28 -35.28 40.40
N SER A 166 -33.62 -36.57 40.54
CA SER A 166 -32.68 -37.70 40.49
C SER A 166 -32.13 -37.95 39.06
N GLY A 167 -32.92 -37.68 38.02
CA GLY A 167 -32.48 -37.77 36.62
C GLY A 167 -31.51 -36.65 36.21
N GLU A 168 -31.53 -35.51 36.92
CA GLU A 168 -30.66 -34.36 36.70
C GLU A 168 -29.23 -34.64 37.20
N THR A 169 -29.09 -35.36 38.32
CA THR A 169 -27.80 -35.86 38.84
C THR A 169 -27.15 -36.91 37.92
N VAL A 170 -27.93 -37.79 37.29
CA VAL A 170 -27.43 -38.80 36.33
C VAL A 170 -26.92 -38.12 35.04
N LYS A 171 -27.64 -37.12 34.52
CA LYS A 171 -27.17 -36.29 33.38
C LYS A 171 -25.86 -35.55 33.70
N THR A 172 -25.75 -35.00 34.91
CA THR A 172 -24.59 -34.21 35.34
C THR A 172 -23.33 -35.07 35.58
N GLN A 173 -23.49 -36.32 36.06
CA GLN A 173 -22.37 -37.26 36.18
C GLN A 173 -21.85 -37.75 34.82
N GLN A 174 -22.72 -37.94 33.82
CA GLN A 174 -22.33 -38.37 32.47
C GLN A 174 -21.69 -37.24 31.63
N LEU A 175 -22.08 -35.98 31.86
CA LEU A 175 -21.51 -34.80 31.16
C LEU A 175 -20.07 -34.46 31.60
N LYS A 176 -19.64 -34.85 32.81
CA LYS A 176 -18.28 -34.58 33.31
C LYS A 176 -17.16 -35.33 32.58
N GLY A 177 -17.49 -36.37 31.81
CA GLY A 177 -16.50 -37.17 31.06
C GLY A 177 -15.98 -36.56 29.75
N LYS A 178 -16.54 -35.44 29.24
CA LYS A 178 -16.23 -34.94 27.88
C LYS A 178 -15.64 -33.53 27.73
N ASN A 179 -15.50 -32.73 28.79
CA ASN A 179 -15.04 -31.33 28.66
C ASN A 179 -13.70 -31.06 29.38
N THR A 180 -12.57 -31.31 28.70
CA THR A 180 -11.23 -30.87 29.14
C THR A 180 -10.58 -29.83 28.21
N PHE A 181 -11.35 -29.03 27.48
CA PHE A 181 -10.74 -27.92 26.73
C PHE A 181 -11.63 -26.66 26.63
N VAL A 182 -11.31 -25.65 27.44
CA VAL A 182 -11.76 -24.26 27.28
C VAL A 182 -10.50 -23.37 27.27
N PRO A 183 -10.17 -22.69 26.15
CA PRO A 183 -9.03 -21.78 26.11
C PRO A 183 -9.34 -20.48 26.87
N GLY A 184 -8.62 -20.22 27.97
CA GLY A 184 -8.55 -18.89 28.59
C GLY A 184 -9.08 -18.73 30.02
N ALA A 185 -9.36 -19.80 30.76
CA ALA A 185 -9.53 -19.70 32.22
C ALA A 185 -8.16 -19.78 32.91
N GLU A 186 -7.93 -18.91 33.90
CA GLU A 186 -6.73 -18.92 34.75
C GLU A 186 -6.55 -20.28 35.44
N LEU A 187 -5.30 -20.73 35.52
CA LEU A 187 -4.90 -21.99 36.14
C LEU A 187 -5.18 -21.96 37.65
N VAL A 188 -6.33 -22.48 38.06
CA VAL A 188 -6.53 -22.95 39.44
C VAL A 188 -5.64 -24.18 39.62
N LYS A 189 -4.59 -24.04 40.42
CA LYS A 189 -3.76 -25.16 40.88
C LYS A 189 -4.64 -26.10 41.71
N GLN A 190 -5.08 -27.23 41.13
CA GLN A 190 -5.55 -28.36 41.92
C GLN A 190 -4.40 -29.34 42.12
N GLN A 191 -4.01 -29.44 43.38
CA GLN A 191 -3.09 -30.40 43.94
C GLN A 191 -3.55 -31.82 43.57
N GLN A 192 -2.69 -32.58 42.90
CA GLN A 192 -2.76 -34.03 43.01
C GLN A 192 -2.36 -34.38 44.44
N SER A 193 -3.29 -34.97 45.20
CA SER A 193 -2.97 -35.64 46.46
C SER A 193 -2.09 -36.85 46.18
N LYS A 194 -0.77 -36.63 46.13
CA LYS A 194 0.21 -37.67 46.45
C LYS A 194 0.26 -37.81 47.98
N PRO A 195 0.44 -39.00 48.54
CA PRO A 195 0.64 -39.14 49.99
C PRO A 195 1.84 -38.28 50.38
N ARG A 196 1.64 -37.39 51.35
CA ARG A 196 2.64 -36.40 51.76
C ARG A 196 3.68 -37.12 52.63
N LEU A 197 4.90 -37.31 52.12
CA LEU A 197 6.04 -37.78 52.91
C LEU A 197 6.15 -36.93 54.17
N THR A 198 6.23 -37.56 55.35
CA THR A 198 6.45 -36.84 56.60
C THR A 198 7.90 -36.32 56.66
N LYS A 199 8.17 -35.33 57.51
CA LYS A 199 9.52 -34.76 57.66
C LYS A 199 10.53 -35.82 58.14
N ALA A 200 10.06 -36.76 58.97
CA ALA A 200 10.85 -37.91 59.44
C ALA A 200 11.22 -38.86 58.28
N ASP A 201 10.28 -39.12 57.36
CA ASP A 201 10.52 -39.95 56.18
C ASP A 201 11.56 -39.32 55.23
N ALA A 202 11.52 -38.00 55.07
CA ALA A 202 12.47 -37.27 54.24
C ALA A 202 13.89 -37.28 54.84
N ASP A 203 14.02 -37.24 56.16
CA ASP A 203 15.32 -37.26 56.84
C ASP A 203 15.91 -38.68 56.89
N ALA A 204 15.08 -39.72 56.99
CA ALA A 204 15.52 -41.12 56.85
C ALA A 204 16.05 -41.42 55.44
N ILE A 205 15.40 -40.88 54.40
CA ILE A 205 15.87 -41.00 53.00
C ILE A 205 17.20 -40.28 52.80
N LYS A 206 17.37 -39.08 53.36
CA LYS A 206 18.63 -38.35 53.27
C LYS A 206 19.77 -39.08 53.97
N LYS A 207 19.50 -39.66 55.15
CA LYS A 207 20.48 -40.46 55.90
C LYS A 207 20.90 -41.71 55.11
N ALA A 208 19.95 -42.43 54.53
CA ALA A 208 20.23 -43.61 53.70
C ALA A 208 21.03 -43.28 52.42
N ILE A 209 20.81 -42.11 51.82
CA ILE A 209 21.60 -41.65 50.66
C ILE A 209 23.01 -41.20 51.10
N SER A 210 23.17 -40.58 52.27
CA SER A 210 24.48 -40.14 52.76
C SER A 210 25.36 -41.28 53.26
N GLU A 211 24.77 -42.39 53.71
CA GLU A 211 25.49 -43.57 54.20
C GLU A 211 25.81 -44.59 53.10
N ALA A 212 25.28 -44.40 51.87
CA ALA A 212 25.54 -45.27 50.72
C ALA A 212 27.00 -45.16 50.27
N LYS A 213 27.70 -46.31 50.19
CA LYS A 213 29.15 -46.36 49.92
C LYS A 213 29.49 -46.51 48.43
N SER A 214 28.50 -46.71 47.56
CA SER A 214 28.69 -46.89 46.12
C SER A 214 27.57 -46.25 45.28
N LEU A 215 27.90 -45.91 44.03
CA LEU A 215 26.99 -45.23 43.10
C LEU A 215 25.79 -46.10 42.68
N GLU A 216 25.99 -47.41 42.58
CA GLU A 216 24.92 -48.39 42.31
C GLU A 216 23.91 -48.49 43.47
N GLU A 217 24.38 -48.36 44.71
CA GLU A 217 23.51 -48.39 45.89
C GLU A 217 22.61 -47.15 45.96
N VAL A 218 23.14 -46.00 45.55
CA VAL A 218 22.37 -44.76 45.38
C VAL A 218 21.32 -44.88 44.27
N GLU A 219 21.67 -45.49 43.13
CA GLU A 219 20.71 -45.70 42.03
C GLU A 219 19.62 -46.70 42.40
N ARG A 220 19.95 -47.76 43.16
CA ARG A 220 18.97 -48.73 43.68
C ARG A 220 18.00 -48.09 44.68
N LEU A 221 18.49 -47.22 45.57
CA LEU A 221 17.65 -46.43 46.49
C LEU A 221 16.74 -45.46 45.72
N LYS A 222 17.26 -44.83 44.67
CA LYS A 222 16.53 -43.91 43.79
C LYS A 222 15.43 -44.63 42.99
N ALA A 223 15.69 -45.84 42.51
CA ALA A 223 14.71 -46.67 41.81
C ALA A 223 13.57 -47.13 42.74
N LYS A 224 13.89 -47.54 43.98
CA LYS A 224 12.88 -47.90 44.99
C LYS A 224 11.97 -46.72 45.37
N LEU A 225 12.54 -45.51 45.46
CA LEU A 225 11.78 -44.28 45.69
C LEU A 225 10.88 -43.91 44.51
N GLN A 226 11.34 -44.12 43.27
CA GLN A 226 10.52 -43.92 42.07
C GLN A 226 9.39 -44.95 41.94
N ALA A 227 9.60 -46.17 42.44
CA ALA A 227 8.59 -47.22 42.52
C ALA A 227 7.61 -47.04 43.71
N GLY A 228 7.81 -46.03 44.56
CA GLY A 228 6.93 -45.73 45.70
C GLY A 228 7.12 -46.61 46.93
N GLN A 229 8.20 -47.41 47.00
CA GLN A 229 8.55 -48.20 48.18
C GLN A 229 9.49 -47.41 49.10
N MET A 230 9.09 -47.25 50.36
CA MET A 230 9.93 -46.63 51.39
C MET A 230 11.00 -47.61 51.90
N PRO A 231 12.27 -47.19 52.05
CA PRO A 231 13.30 -48.05 52.61
C PRO A 231 13.05 -48.25 54.12
N GLY A 232 12.87 -49.50 54.55
CA GLY A 232 12.85 -49.87 55.96
C GLY A 232 11.53 -50.46 56.44
N LEU A 233 11.22 -51.68 55.99
CA LEU A 233 10.43 -52.68 56.72
C LEU A 233 10.89 -54.04 56.17
N THR A 234 11.66 -54.75 56.98
CA THR A 234 12.21 -56.07 56.68
C THR A 234 11.10 -57.11 56.64
N ASN A 235 11.15 -58.04 55.68
CA ASN A 235 10.99 -59.46 56.00
C ASN A 235 11.75 -60.34 54.99
N THR A 236 12.68 -61.05 55.59
CA THR A 236 13.54 -62.16 55.16
C THR A 236 12.86 -63.22 54.29
N SER A 237 13.57 -63.71 53.26
CA SER A 237 13.84 -65.15 53.08
C SER A 237 14.68 -65.42 51.82
N HIS A 238 15.82 -66.11 52.06
CA HIS A 238 16.54 -67.08 51.22
C HIS A 238 17.02 -66.67 49.80
N SER A 239 18.22 -67.00 49.32
CA SER A 239 19.39 -67.72 49.85
C SER A 239 20.51 -67.69 48.80
N ASN A 240 21.71 -67.29 49.23
CA ASN A 240 23.05 -67.74 48.85
C ASN A 240 23.63 -67.71 47.40
N PRO A 241 24.99 -67.68 47.30
CA PRO A 241 25.77 -67.08 46.21
C PRO A 241 26.73 -68.04 45.47
N MET A 242 27.19 -67.64 44.28
CA MET A 242 28.37 -68.09 43.49
C MET A 242 28.31 -67.22 42.21
N GLU A 243 29.34 -66.76 41.51
CA GLU A 243 30.77 -67.04 41.48
C GLU A 243 31.45 -65.89 40.69
N GLN A 244 32.68 -65.61 41.10
CA GLN A 244 33.84 -65.10 40.36
C GLN A 244 33.87 -65.28 38.83
N GLY A 245 34.56 -64.36 38.14
CA GLY A 245 35.41 -64.72 36.99
C GLY A 245 35.26 -63.93 35.69
N ASN A 246 36.24 -63.05 35.45
CA ASN A 246 36.96 -62.77 34.19
C ASN A 246 36.24 -62.40 32.87
N THR A 247 36.69 -61.24 32.34
CA THR A 247 37.03 -60.87 30.93
C THR A 247 36.03 -61.23 29.82
N TYR A 248 35.67 -60.35 28.89
CA TYR A 248 36.49 -59.93 27.73
C TYR A 248 35.97 -58.60 27.16
N GLU A 249 36.89 -57.79 26.62
CA GLU A 249 36.61 -56.66 25.74
C GLU A 249 35.94 -57.14 24.43
N GLU A 250 34.97 -56.37 23.91
CA GLU A 250 34.72 -56.32 22.47
C GLU A 250 34.09 -54.98 22.05
N ASN A 251 34.92 -54.15 21.42
CA ASN A 251 34.61 -53.22 20.32
C ASN A 251 33.20 -52.63 20.24
N GLY A 252 33.01 -51.50 20.92
CA GLY A 252 32.01 -50.50 20.55
C GLY A 252 32.62 -49.11 20.69
N THR A 253 32.58 -48.30 19.63
CA THR A 253 33.01 -46.89 19.68
C THR A 253 32.16 -46.16 20.72
N VAL A 254 32.72 -45.93 21.91
CA VAL A 254 32.04 -45.18 22.97
C VAL A 254 32.02 -43.71 22.55
N VAL A 255 30.86 -43.23 22.10
CA VAL A 255 30.67 -41.79 21.80
C VAL A 255 30.56 -41.05 23.13
N HIS A 256 31.60 -40.29 23.49
CA HIS A 256 31.55 -39.36 24.61
C HIS A 256 30.56 -38.23 24.27
N VAL A 257 29.33 -38.37 24.78
CA VAL A 257 28.21 -37.46 24.52
C VAL A 257 28.55 -36.02 24.93
N ALA A 258 29.36 -35.84 25.98
CA ALA A 258 29.83 -34.54 26.43
C ALA A 258 30.73 -33.86 25.39
N ASP A 259 31.67 -34.59 24.80
CA ASP A 259 32.61 -34.06 23.80
C ASP A 259 31.91 -33.78 22.48
N LEU A 260 30.98 -34.64 22.07
CA LEU A 260 30.14 -34.41 20.89
C LEU A 260 29.24 -33.18 21.07
N ALA A 261 28.66 -33.00 22.27
CA ALA A 261 27.83 -31.83 22.58
C ALA A 261 28.66 -30.55 22.64
N HIS A 262 29.90 -30.61 23.16
CA HIS A 262 30.80 -29.46 23.22
C HIS A 262 31.28 -29.05 21.81
N ALA A 263 31.69 -30.03 20.99
CA ALA A 263 32.10 -29.80 19.61
C ALA A 263 30.98 -29.21 18.74
N ARG A 264 29.72 -29.57 19.01
CA ARG A 264 28.54 -29.05 18.31
C ARG A 264 27.79 -27.94 19.02
N ALA A 265 28.32 -27.41 20.12
CA ALA A 265 27.65 -26.38 20.90
C ALA A 265 27.42 -25.10 20.07
N GLN A 266 28.40 -24.70 19.26
CA GLN A 266 28.25 -23.53 18.36
C GLN A 266 27.25 -23.78 17.22
N GLU A 267 27.17 -25.00 16.69
CA GLU A 267 26.18 -25.38 15.68
C GLU A 267 24.78 -25.37 16.28
N LEU A 268 24.60 -25.95 17.46
CA LEU A 268 23.34 -25.95 18.21
C LEU A 268 22.93 -24.55 18.64
N GLN A 269 23.89 -23.70 19.01
CA GLN A 269 23.65 -22.30 19.33
C GLN A 269 23.25 -21.50 18.09
N SER A 270 23.94 -21.69 16.96
CA SER A 270 23.56 -21.07 15.67
C SER A 270 22.18 -21.52 15.22
N LEU A 271 21.88 -22.81 15.37
CA LEU A 271 20.55 -23.37 15.11
C LEU A 271 19.50 -22.76 16.05
N LEU A 272 19.81 -22.61 17.35
CA LEU A 272 18.94 -22.00 18.34
C LEU A 272 18.78 -20.48 18.14
N ASP A 273 19.76 -19.79 17.56
CA ASP A 273 19.69 -18.37 17.24
C ASP A 273 18.92 -18.15 15.93
N GLU A 274 19.09 -19.02 14.92
CA GLU A 274 18.25 -19.06 13.72
C GLU A 274 16.79 -19.41 14.06
N LEU A 275 16.58 -20.38 14.95
CA LEU A 275 15.27 -20.75 15.50
C LEU A 275 14.77 -19.71 16.51
N GLY A 276 15.65 -19.00 17.21
CA GLY A 276 15.33 -18.03 18.25
C GLY A 276 14.92 -16.67 17.68
N HIS A 277 15.46 -16.30 16.51
CA HIS A 277 14.94 -15.22 15.69
C HIS A 277 13.53 -15.52 15.15
N ARG A 278 13.14 -16.79 15.04
CA ARG A 278 11.73 -17.20 14.95
C ARG A 278 11.14 -17.27 16.36
N GLN A 279 10.69 -16.12 16.87
CA GLN A 279 9.82 -16.00 18.05
C GLN A 279 8.44 -16.69 17.84
N ASP A 280 8.41 -17.92 17.32
CA ASP A 280 7.27 -18.60 16.73
C ASP A 280 6.69 -19.70 17.64
N LYS A 281 7.24 -19.93 18.84
CA LYS A 281 6.69 -20.89 19.82
C LYS A 281 5.23 -20.59 20.23
N HIS A 282 4.71 -19.37 19.97
CA HIS A 282 3.32 -18.98 20.24
C HIS A 282 2.62 -18.22 19.10
N ARG A 283 3.16 -18.22 17.87
CA ARG A 283 2.55 -17.44 16.78
C ARG A 283 1.54 -18.26 15.99
N THR A 284 0.30 -17.79 15.96
CA THR A 284 -0.72 -18.32 15.04
C THR A 284 -0.28 -18.16 13.58
N ALA A 285 -0.82 -18.97 12.65
CA ALA A 285 -0.52 -18.87 11.21
C ALA A 285 -0.67 -17.43 10.64
N LEU A 286 -1.53 -16.61 11.25
CA LEU A 286 -1.73 -15.19 10.93
C LEU A 286 -0.56 -14.28 11.34
N GLN A 287 0.13 -14.63 12.42
CA GLN A 287 1.22 -13.86 13.01
C GLN A 287 2.58 -14.19 12.40
N ILE A 288 2.76 -15.39 11.83
CA ILE A 288 3.96 -15.79 11.07
C ILE A 288 4.18 -14.85 9.88
N LEU A 289 3.10 -14.38 9.23
CA LEU A 289 3.21 -13.46 8.10
C LEU A 289 3.83 -12.11 8.50
N PRO A 290 4.70 -11.51 7.66
CA PRO A 290 5.16 -10.14 7.85
C PRO A 290 4.00 -9.15 7.95
N ARG A 291 4.13 -8.10 8.78
CA ARG A 291 3.04 -7.14 9.07
C ARG A 291 2.38 -6.55 7.81
N TYR A 292 3.14 -6.31 6.74
CA TYR A 292 2.62 -5.77 5.48
C TYR A 292 1.80 -6.78 4.65
N MET A 293 2.06 -8.09 4.82
CA MET A 293 1.31 -9.18 4.19
C MET A 293 0.06 -9.57 4.96
N ARG A 294 0.00 -9.29 6.27
CA ARG A 294 -1.14 -9.66 7.12
C ARG A 294 -2.45 -9.07 6.57
N ARG A 295 -3.51 -9.88 6.61
CA ARG A 295 -4.88 -9.49 6.23
C ARG A 295 -5.82 -9.83 7.37
N ARG A 296 -6.56 -8.84 7.89
CA ARG A 296 -7.57 -9.06 8.94
C ARG A 296 -8.61 -10.11 8.53
N ALA A 297 -8.97 -10.13 7.25
CA ALA A 297 -9.92 -11.07 6.67
C ALA A 297 -9.47 -12.54 6.67
N ALA A 298 -8.19 -12.81 6.91
CA ALA A 298 -7.67 -14.18 6.99
C ALA A 298 -8.19 -14.96 8.22
N SER A 299 -8.71 -14.25 9.24
CA SER A 299 -9.36 -14.87 10.41
C SER A 299 -10.66 -15.62 10.09
N TYR A 300 -11.41 -15.22 9.06
CA TYR A 300 -12.67 -15.86 8.67
C TYR A 300 -12.67 -16.38 7.22
N ASN A 301 -11.66 -16.01 6.41
CA ASN A 301 -11.48 -16.55 5.07
C ASN A 301 -10.03 -17.01 4.89
N ILE A 302 -9.81 -18.31 5.09
CA ILE A 302 -8.50 -18.97 5.02
C ILE A 302 -7.82 -18.81 3.65
N LYS A 303 -8.60 -18.58 2.57
CA LYS A 303 -8.04 -18.34 1.22
C LYS A 303 -7.24 -17.03 1.14
N ARG A 304 -7.34 -16.15 2.15
CA ARG A 304 -6.50 -14.94 2.29
C ARG A 304 -5.10 -15.23 2.85
N LEU A 305 -4.82 -16.44 3.34
CA LEU A 305 -3.49 -16.90 3.67
C LEU A 305 -2.80 -17.56 2.46
N PRO A 306 -1.46 -17.47 2.35
CA PRO A 306 -0.69 -18.26 1.39
C PRO A 306 -0.99 -19.76 1.53
N ARG A 307 -1.00 -20.51 0.41
CA ARG A 307 -1.36 -21.94 0.39
C ARG A 307 -0.58 -22.76 1.43
N SER A 308 0.72 -22.49 1.60
CA SER A 308 1.60 -23.18 2.57
C SER A 308 1.21 -22.97 4.04
N LEU A 309 0.58 -21.85 4.38
CA LEU A 309 0.17 -21.53 5.76
C LEU A 309 -1.29 -21.87 6.06
N ARG A 310 -2.06 -22.34 5.06
CA ARG A 310 -3.46 -22.76 5.25
C ARG A 310 -3.59 -24.01 6.12
N PRO A 311 -2.77 -25.06 5.97
CA PRO A 311 -2.85 -26.23 6.85
C PRO A 311 -2.62 -25.88 8.34
N LEU A 312 -1.76 -24.88 8.60
CA LEU A 312 -1.44 -24.41 9.95
C LEU A 312 -2.52 -23.50 10.55
N ALA A 313 -3.40 -22.95 9.71
CA ALA A 313 -4.57 -22.20 10.15
C ALA A 313 -5.73 -23.18 10.35
N ASP A 314 -5.74 -23.86 11.50
CA ASP A 314 -6.71 -24.90 11.86
C ASP A 314 -8.15 -24.49 11.51
N PRO A 315 -8.89 -25.23 10.66
CA PRO A 315 -10.29 -24.93 10.32
C PRO A 315 -11.24 -25.02 11.52
N LYS A 316 -10.77 -25.44 12.70
CA LYS A 316 -11.53 -25.43 13.96
C LYS A 316 -11.83 -24.03 14.50
N THR A 317 -11.19 -22.96 14.03
CA THR A 317 -11.58 -21.59 14.41
C THR A 317 -12.83 -21.13 13.66
N GLY A 318 -13.97 -21.70 14.06
CA GLY A 318 -15.29 -21.14 13.89
C GLY A 318 -15.84 -21.19 12.46
N THR A 319 -16.90 -21.96 12.29
CA THR A 319 -18.04 -21.57 11.46
C THR A 319 -18.50 -20.18 11.90
N ALA A 320 -17.81 -19.13 11.43
CA ALA A 320 -18.22 -17.76 11.69
C ALA A 320 -19.63 -17.63 11.11
N LYS A 321 -20.65 -17.50 11.98
CA LYS A 321 -22.03 -17.25 11.59
C LYS A 321 -21.99 -16.24 10.44
N THR A 322 -22.55 -16.59 9.29
CA THR A 322 -22.56 -15.75 8.10
C THR A 322 -23.27 -14.44 8.44
N LYS A 323 -22.51 -13.43 8.85
CA LYS A 323 -23.08 -12.12 9.16
C LYS A 323 -23.79 -11.64 7.90
N ARG A 324 -25.06 -11.25 8.05
CA ARG A 324 -25.84 -10.65 6.97
C ARG A 324 -24.97 -9.60 6.26
N PRO A 325 -24.80 -9.67 4.92
CA PRO A 325 -23.95 -8.73 4.22
C PRO A 325 -24.34 -7.29 4.54
N SER A 326 -23.33 -6.43 4.66
CA SER A 326 -23.53 -5.01 5.01
C SER A 326 -24.62 -4.39 4.13
N ARG A 327 -25.37 -3.42 4.67
CA ARG A 327 -26.40 -2.68 3.91
C ARG A 327 -25.86 -2.17 2.57
N ARG A 328 -24.59 -1.74 2.55
CA ARG A 328 -23.88 -1.28 1.34
C ARG A 328 -23.71 -2.38 0.28
N TYR A 329 -23.39 -3.61 0.69
CA TYR A 329 -23.28 -4.74 -0.22
C TYR A 329 -24.64 -5.11 -0.82
N ARG A 330 -25.69 -5.16 0.01
CA ARG A 330 -27.06 -5.49 -0.43
C ARG A 330 -27.66 -4.45 -1.39
N ARG A 331 -27.24 -3.19 -1.28
CA ARG A 331 -27.66 -2.09 -2.17
C ARG A 331 -26.70 -1.84 -3.33
N ARG A 332 -25.76 -2.75 -3.59
CA ARG A 332 -24.80 -2.57 -4.68
C ARG A 332 -25.55 -2.67 -6.02
N PRO A 333 -25.45 -1.66 -6.90
CA PRO A 333 -26.05 -1.73 -8.23
C PRO A 333 -25.51 -2.94 -9.00
N ARG A 334 -26.36 -3.54 -9.85
CA ARG A 334 -25.95 -4.64 -10.73
C ARG A 334 -24.90 -4.16 -11.73
N ASP A 335 -25.14 -3.01 -12.35
CA ASP A 335 -24.16 -2.34 -13.20
C ASP A 335 -23.33 -1.32 -12.39
N LEU A 336 -22.07 -1.70 -12.16
CA LEU A 336 -21.12 -0.84 -11.47
C LEU A 336 -20.49 0.20 -12.37
N LEU A 337 -20.44 -0.06 -13.68
CA LEU A 337 -19.78 0.81 -14.64
C LEU A 337 -20.57 2.09 -14.80
N SER A 338 -21.88 2.02 -15.04
CA SER A 338 -22.75 3.21 -15.04
C SER A 338 -22.70 3.96 -13.72
N SER A 339 -22.65 3.26 -12.58
CA SER A 339 -22.50 3.91 -11.27
C SER A 339 -21.16 4.65 -11.13
N TYR A 340 -20.08 4.14 -11.73
CA TYR A 340 -18.80 4.83 -11.76
C TYR A 340 -18.83 6.03 -12.72
N THR A 341 -19.37 5.88 -13.93
CA THR A 341 -19.54 6.97 -14.90
C THR A 341 -20.33 8.13 -14.31
N ASN A 342 -21.43 7.85 -13.61
CA ASN A 342 -22.24 8.86 -12.94
C ASN A 342 -21.47 9.61 -11.84
N ARG A 343 -20.58 8.92 -11.11
CA ARG A 343 -19.72 9.57 -10.10
C ARG A 343 -18.60 10.40 -10.71
N GLN A 344 -18.12 10.01 -11.89
CA GLN A 344 -17.07 10.73 -12.61
C GLN A 344 -17.55 12.07 -13.18
N ARG A 345 -18.87 12.27 -13.34
CA ARG A 345 -19.44 13.56 -13.80
C ARG A 345 -19.07 14.75 -12.90
N GLN A 346 -18.93 14.52 -11.59
CA GLN A 346 -18.59 15.59 -10.65
C GLN A 346 -17.08 15.81 -10.48
N VAL A 347 -16.28 14.75 -10.58
CA VAL A 347 -14.83 14.77 -10.31
C VAL A 347 -14.13 13.80 -11.25
N LYS A 348 -13.08 14.25 -11.92
CA LYS A 348 -12.29 13.42 -12.85
C LYS A 348 -11.55 12.32 -12.09
N TRP A 349 -11.61 11.09 -12.62
CA TRP A 349 -10.91 9.93 -12.06
C TRP A 349 -9.81 9.49 -13.03
N LEU A 350 -8.59 9.30 -12.51
CA LEU A 350 -7.52 8.66 -13.28
C LEU A 350 -7.85 7.18 -13.54
N LYS A 351 -7.26 6.58 -14.57
CA LYS A 351 -7.47 5.15 -14.89
C LYS A 351 -7.03 4.22 -13.76
N THR A 352 -6.05 4.64 -12.94
CA THR A 352 -5.59 3.93 -11.73
C THR A 352 -6.49 4.16 -10.51
N HIS A 353 -7.53 5.01 -10.60
CA HIS A 353 -8.31 5.49 -9.45
C HIS A 353 -8.86 4.36 -8.57
N ILE A 354 -9.45 3.32 -9.16
CA ILE A 354 -10.01 2.19 -8.40
C ILE A 354 -8.92 1.45 -7.61
N TRP A 355 -7.71 1.37 -8.17
CA TRP A 355 -6.58 0.74 -7.51
C TRP A 355 -6.10 1.55 -6.30
N HIS A 356 -6.00 2.87 -6.47
CA HIS A 356 -5.64 3.81 -5.40
C HIS A 356 -6.72 3.89 -4.32
N ALA A 357 -8.00 4.03 -4.68
CA ALA A 357 -9.11 4.12 -3.73
C ALA A 357 -9.25 2.91 -2.79
N LYS A 358 -8.71 1.75 -3.19
CA LYS A 358 -8.65 0.55 -2.35
C LYS A 358 -7.48 0.55 -1.34
N ARG A 359 -6.47 1.40 -1.52
CA ARG A 359 -5.15 1.33 -0.81
C ARG A 359 -4.70 2.66 -0.19
N PHE A 360 -5.28 3.77 -0.63
CA PHE A 360 -4.95 5.13 -0.24
C PHE A 360 -6.20 5.85 0.25
N HIS A 361 -5.98 6.85 1.10
CA HIS A 361 -6.96 7.88 1.36
C HIS A 361 -7.05 8.77 0.13
N MET A 362 -8.25 8.95 -0.42
CA MET A 362 -8.49 9.74 -1.62
C MET A 362 -9.03 11.12 -1.24
N ASN A 363 -8.47 12.18 -1.82
CA ASN A 363 -8.94 13.56 -1.64
C ASN A 363 -9.29 14.19 -2.99
N THR A 364 -10.17 15.20 -3.00
CA THR A 364 -10.51 15.96 -4.21
C THR A 364 -9.57 17.17 -4.31
N LEU A 365 -8.69 17.16 -5.32
CA LEU A 365 -7.70 18.20 -5.60
C LEU A 365 -7.79 18.58 -7.08
N TRP A 366 -7.90 19.88 -7.39
CA TRP A 366 -7.90 20.41 -8.76
C TRP A 366 -8.91 19.72 -9.69
N ASN A 367 -10.13 19.46 -9.21
CA ASN A 367 -11.20 18.72 -9.90
C ASN A 367 -10.90 17.24 -10.22
N TYR A 368 -9.83 16.67 -9.63
CA TYR A 368 -9.51 15.25 -9.67
C TYR A 368 -9.68 14.58 -8.30
N ARG A 369 -9.96 13.27 -8.32
CA ARG A 369 -9.95 12.43 -7.11
C ARG A 369 -8.63 11.66 -6.99
N LEU A 370 -7.68 12.25 -6.28
CA LEU A 370 -6.27 11.81 -6.21
C LEU A 370 -5.92 11.10 -4.88
N PRO A 371 -4.90 10.22 -4.86
CA PRO A 371 -4.40 9.60 -3.64
C PRO A 371 -3.63 10.61 -2.78
N GLU A 372 -4.13 10.90 -1.58
CA GLU A 372 -3.48 11.81 -0.63
C GLU A 372 -2.34 11.09 0.11
N LYS A 373 -2.63 9.96 0.77
CA LYS A 373 -1.66 9.19 1.55
C LYS A 373 -2.03 7.71 1.62
N SER A 374 -1.04 6.84 1.79
CA SER A 374 -1.31 5.41 1.98
C SER A 374 -2.16 5.15 3.23
N ASN A 375 -3.01 4.10 3.19
CA ASN A 375 -3.71 3.61 4.38
C ASN A 375 -2.74 3.02 5.43
N THR A 376 -1.50 2.71 5.01
CA THR A 376 -0.43 2.24 5.89
C THR A 376 0.57 3.36 6.19
N LYS A 377 1.22 3.32 7.35
CA LYS A 377 2.27 4.30 7.68
C LYS A 377 3.47 4.11 6.73
N SER A 378 3.72 5.09 5.89
CA SER A 378 4.58 4.98 4.71
C SER A 378 5.86 5.83 4.76
N ILE A 379 5.91 6.94 5.51
CA ILE A 379 7.01 7.94 5.45
C ILE A 379 8.42 7.31 5.56
N ARG A 380 8.72 6.59 6.65
CA ARG A 380 10.04 5.95 6.83
C ARG A 380 10.34 4.92 5.73
N PRO A 381 9.44 3.99 5.39
CA PRO A 381 9.73 3.07 4.30
C PRO A 381 9.71 3.72 2.90
N THR A 382 9.10 4.90 2.72
CA THR A 382 9.28 5.73 1.51
C THR A 382 10.72 6.24 1.42
N TYR A 383 11.27 6.81 2.50
CA TYR A 383 12.67 7.21 2.56
C TYR A 383 13.63 6.03 2.30
N LYS A 384 13.38 4.87 2.93
CA LYS A 384 14.16 3.65 2.67
C LYS A 384 14.08 3.23 1.20
N SER A 385 12.89 3.29 0.60
CA SER A 385 12.70 2.98 -0.81
C SER A 385 13.35 3.99 -1.74
N LEU A 386 13.42 5.27 -1.38
CA LEU A 386 14.13 6.29 -2.15
C LEU A 386 15.63 5.98 -2.24
N ARG A 387 16.22 5.45 -1.16
CA ARG A 387 17.65 5.10 -1.10
C ARG A 387 18.00 3.76 -1.74
N GLU A 388 17.16 2.74 -1.55
CA GLU A 388 17.54 1.35 -1.86
C GLU A 388 16.61 0.66 -2.87
N ARG A 389 15.47 1.26 -3.23
CA ARG A 389 14.44 0.60 -4.04
C ARG A 389 13.90 1.57 -5.10
N CYS A 390 12.64 1.39 -5.47
CA CYS A 390 11.92 2.28 -6.37
C CYS A 390 10.55 2.65 -5.78
N LEU A 391 10.22 3.92 -5.92
CA LEU A 391 8.91 4.51 -5.70
C LEU A 391 8.20 4.69 -7.04
N LEU A 392 6.88 4.71 -7.04
CA LEU A 392 6.04 4.89 -8.23
C LEU A 392 4.91 5.87 -7.91
N HIS A 393 4.84 6.95 -8.67
CA HIS A 393 3.82 8.00 -8.56
C HIS A 393 3.00 8.09 -9.84
N ASP A 394 1.69 8.28 -9.70
CA ASP A 394 0.82 8.52 -10.84
C ASP A 394 0.71 10.03 -11.10
N MET A 395 1.36 10.49 -12.18
CA MET A 395 1.36 11.88 -12.63
C MET A 395 0.37 12.16 -13.74
N SER A 396 -0.53 11.22 -14.07
CA SER A 396 -1.46 11.33 -15.20
C SER A 396 -2.52 12.44 -15.04
N TYR A 397 -2.53 13.15 -13.91
CA TYR A 397 -3.36 14.34 -13.71
C TYR A 397 -2.75 15.61 -14.31
N TYR A 398 -1.46 15.60 -14.68
CA TYR A 398 -0.87 16.66 -15.49
C TYR A 398 -1.48 16.62 -16.88
N GLY A 399 -1.89 17.77 -17.40
CA GLY A 399 -2.45 17.88 -18.74
C GLY A 399 -1.36 18.19 -19.76
N CYS A 400 -1.46 17.56 -20.93
CA CYS A 400 -0.60 17.84 -22.07
C CYS A 400 -1.35 18.70 -23.10
N ILE A 401 -0.72 19.78 -23.54
CA ILE A 401 -1.16 20.63 -24.66
C ILE A 401 -0.20 20.37 -25.82
N GLN A 402 -0.74 20.04 -26.99
CA GLN A 402 0.04 19.84 -28.21
C GLN A 402 -0.10 21.05 -29.11
N LEU A 403 1.03 21.56 -29.59
CA LEU A 403 1.11 22.58 -30.63
C LEU A 403 1.71 21.93 -31.87
N GLU A 404 1.08 22.11 -33.03
CA GLU A 404 1.49 21.49 -34.29
C GLU A 404 1.49 22.52 -35.43
N GLY A 405 2.64 22.73 -36.07
CA GLY A 405 2.81 23.72 -37.13
C GLY A 405 4.28 23.97 -37.49
N SER A 406 4.58 25.12 -38.10
CA SER A 406 5.97 25.53 -38.39
C SER A 406 6.73 25.84 -37.09
N GLU A 407 7.98 25.38 -36.99
CA GLU A 407 8.83 25.62 -35.81
C GLU A 407 8.99 27.11 -35.51
N GLU A 408 9.25 27.91 -36.55
CA GLU A 408 9.47 29.36 -36.42
C GLU A 408 8.21 30.07 -35.91
N GLU A 409 7.03 29.69 -36.43
CA GLU A 409 5.75 30.28 -36.02
C GLU A 409 5.41 29.95 -34.56
N ILE A 410 5.64 28.70 -34.15
CA ILE A 410 5.44 28.27 -32.75
C ILE A 410 6.35 29.08 -31.82
N LEU A 411 7.62 29.28 -32.19
CA LEU A 411 8.59 30.01 -31.36
C LEU A 411 8.27 31.51 -31.25
N GLU A 412 7.86 32.15 -32.34
CA GLU A 412 7.53 33.58 -32.31
C GLU A 412 6.23 33.86 -31.53
N LYS A 413 5.18 33.03 -31.70
CA LYS A 413 3.91 33.23 -30.98
C LYS A 413 3.99 32.92 -29.48
N ILE A 414 4.88 32.02 -29.05
CA ILE A 414 5.07 31.70 -27.62
C ILE A 414 6.01 32.69 -26.92
N LYS A 415 6.83 33.44 -27.65
CA LYS A 415 7.79 34.42 -27.12
C LYS A 415 7.23 35.33 -26.00
N PRO A 416 5.99 35.85 -26.06
CA PRO A 416 5.42 36.69 -24.98
C PRO A 416 5.26 35.99 -23.63
N LEU A 417 5.27 34.66 -23.59
CA LEU A 417 5.14 33.86 -22.36
C LEU A 417 6.46 33.72 -21.59
N PHE A 418 7.57 34.16 -22.17
CA PHE A 418 8.90 34.07 -21.58
C PHE A 418 9.54 35.46 -21.50
N PRO A 419 9.76 35.99 -20.29
CA PRO A 419 10.50 37.24 -20.10
C PRO A 419 11.91 37.13 -20.69
N SER A 420 12.42 38.23 -21.27
CA SER A 420 13.74 38.26 -21.91
C SER A 420 14.88 37.86 -20.98
N ALA A 421 14.70 38.03 -19.66
CA ALA A 421 15.62 37.55 -18.64
C ALA A 421 15.83 36.03 -18.67
N ASN A 422 14.82 35.22 -19.01
CA ASN A 422 14.85 33.75 -18.88
C ASN A 422 15.19 32.99 -20.19
N ASN A 423 15.74 33.67 -21.22
CA ASN A 423 15.89 33.12 -22.57
C ASN A 423 16.74 31.84 -22.73
N ASN A 424 17.54 31.45 -21.74
CA ASN A 424 18.54 30.39 -21.91
C ASN A 424 18.02 28.95 -21.73
N LEU A 425 16.82 28.75 -21.14
CA LEU A 425 16.25 27.43 -20.85
C LEU A 425 14.79 27.27 -21.34
N THR A 426 14.41 28.02 -22.37
CA THR A 426 13.06 27.98 -22.97
C THR A 426 13.00 26.97 -24.11
N PRO A 427 11.80 26.68 -24.68
CA PRO A 427 11.66 25.86 -25.88
C PRO A 427 12.49 26.31 -27.09
N ARG A 428 12.98 27.57 -27.10
CA ARG A 428 13.84 28.14 -28.15
C ARG A 428 15.30 27.68 -28.04
N ALA A 429 15.74 27.16 -26.90
CA ALA A 429 17.16 26.84 -26.71
C ALA A 429 17.60 25.70 -27.64
N LYS A 430 18.77 25.87 -28.29
CA LYS A 430 19.33 24.94 -29.29
C LYS A 430 19.38 23.47 -28.80
N MET A 431 19.63 23.27 -27.50
CA MET A 431 19.69 21.94 -26.90
C MET A 431 18.38 21.14 -26.99
N TYR A 432 17.23 21.82 -27.02
CA TYR A 432 15.91 21.18 -27.06
C TYR A 432 15.38 21.05 -28.49
N LEU A 433 15.89 21.86 -29.43
CA LEU A 433 15.47 21.83 -30.84
C LEU A 433 15.87 20.52 -31.55
N ALA A 434 16.74 19.69 -30.99
CA ALA A 434 16.98 18.35 -31.52
C ALA A 434 15.89 17.32 -31.12
N GLY A 435 15.02 17.64 -30.16
CA GLY A 435 14.00 16.70 -29.65
C GLY A 435 14.54 15.57 -28.76
N GLN A 436 15.82 15.59 -28.40
CA GLN A 436 16.46 14.52 -27.63
C GLN A 436 16.29 14.65 -26.10
N PHE A 437 15.84 15.82 -25.62
CA PHE A 437 15.77 16.13 -24.19
C PHE A 437 14.44 16.80 -23.82
N GLU A 438 13.93 16.50 -22.62
CA GLU A 438 12.83 17.24 -21.99
C GLU A 438 13.38 18.53 -21.34
N GLY A 439 12.79 19.66 -21.69
CA GLY A 439 13.08 20.94 -21.07
C GLY A 439 12.08 21.25 -19.96
N GLN A 440 12.51 22.02 -18.97
CA GLN A 440 11.64 22.52 -17.93
C GLN A 440 11.87 24.00 -17.69
N CYS A 441 10.79 24.77 -17.70
CA CYS A 441 10.85 26.21 -17.53
C CYS A 441 9.58 26.73 -16.84
N LEU A 442 9.61 28.02 -16.49
CA LEU A 442 8.45 28.72 -15.97
C LEU A 442 7.78 29.48 -17.11
N ILE A 443 6.46 29.38 -17.19
CA ILE A 443 5.64 30.23 -18.06
C ILE A 443 5.13 31.41 -17.24
N TYR A 444 5.08 32.57 -17.89
CA TYR A 444 4.56 33.82 -17.37
C TYR A 444 3.30 34.24 -18.12
N LYS A 445 2.50 35.13 -17.54
CA LYS A 445 1.38 35.73 -18.27
C LYS A 445 1.93 36.63 -19.39
N PRO A 446 1.27 36.69 -20.57
CA PRO A 446 1.79 37.39 -21.74
C PRO A 446 2.22 38.82 -21.41
N ASN A 447 3.44 39.20 -21.79
CA ASN A 447 4.01 40.55 -21.59
C ASN A 447 4.05 41.02 -20.13
N THR A 448 4.10 40.10 -19.15
CA THR A 448 4.23 40.44 -17.73
C THR A 448 5.29 39.59 -17.04
N GLU A 449 5.74 40.02 -15.87
CA GLU A 449 6.63 39.26 -15.00
C GLU A 449 5.89 38.32 -14.03
N GLU A 450 4.57 38.16 -14.19
CA GLU A 450 3.78 37.28 -13.33
C GLU A 450 3.95 35.82 -13.71
N CYS A 451 4.55 35.05 -12.79
CA CYS A 451 4.70 33.61 -12.95
C CYS A 451 3.32 32.95 -12.98
N LEU A 452 3.05 32.15 -14.01
CA LEU A 452 1.80 31.41 -14.14
C LEU A 452 1.93 29.97 -13.61
N THR A 453 2.90 29.22 -14.14
CA THR A 453 3.10 27.80 -13.80
C THR A 453 4.45 27.30 -14.29
N PRO A 454 5.12 26.38 -13.57
CA PRO A 454 6.15 25.55 -14.19
C PRO A 454 5.52 24.63 -15.24
N ILE A 455 6.28 24.40 -16.32
CA ILE A 455 5.96 23.44 -17.37
C ILE A 455 7.15 22.52 -17.63
N SER A 456 6.83 21.34 -18.13
CA SER A 456 7.80 20.46 -18.79
C SER A 456 7.43 20.39 -20.26
N PHE A 457 8.39 20.55 -21.15
CA PHE A 457 8.15 20.58 -22.58
C PHE A 457 9.11 19.67 -23.32
N MET A 458 8.67 19.15 -24.46
CA MET A 458 9.51 18.35 -25.34
C MET A 458 9.10 18.55 -26.79
N TRP A 459 10.11 18.61 -27.65
CA TRP A 459 9.92 18.71 -29.09
C TRP A 459 9.91 17.32 -29.72
N MET A 460 9.06 17.15 -30.73
CA MET A 460 9.21 16.02 -31.65
C MET A 460 10.55 16.15 -32.41
N PRO A 461 11.32 15.06 -32.55
CA PRO A 461 12.51 15.04 -33.39
C PRO A 461 12.19 15.54 -34.82
N PRO A 462 13.11 16.25 -35.47
CA PRO A 462 12.85 16.87 -36.76
C PRO A 462 12.48 15.81 -37.81
N ASN A 463 11.34 16.00 -38.46
CA ASN A 463 10.92 15.27 -39.65
C ASN A 463 10.67 16.32 -40.74
N ASN A 464 10.73 15.97 -42.04
CA ASN A 464 10.62 16.91 -43.17
C ASN A 464 9.23 17.62 -43.29
N GLN A 465 8.41 17.64 -42.24
CA GLN A 465 7.04 18.16 -42.17
C GLN A 465 6.79 18.99 -40.88
N GLN A 466 5.54 19.39 -40.64
CA GLN A 466 5.08 20.11 -39.44
C GLN A 466 5.63 19.51 -38.15
N ARG A 467 6.01 20.38 -37.21
CA ARG A 467 6.63 20.01 -35.95
C ARG A 467 5.63 20.04 -34.81
N LYS A 468 5.74 19.06 -33.90
CA LYS A 468 4.93 18.97 -32.68
C LYS A 468 5.72 19.37 -31.44
N LEU A 469 5.09 20.15 -30.58
CA LEU A 469 5.57 20.53 -29.25
C LEU A 469 4.54 20.10 -28.20
N TRP A 470 4.97 19.31 -27.21
CA TRP A 470 4.14 18.96 -26.06
C TRP A 470 4.51 19.82 -24.86
N LEU A 471 3.49 20.43 -24.25
CA LEU A 471 3.58 21.21 -23.02
C LEU A 471 2.80 20.51 -21.90
N TRP A 472 3.53 19.99 -20.91
CA TRP A 472 2.96 19.39 -19.70
C TRP A 472 2.77 20.45 -18.63
N CYS A 473 1.53 20.62 -18.20
CA CYS A 473 1.12 21.62 -17.22
C CYS A 473 0.30 20.99 -16.10
N HIS A 474 0.47 21.51 -14.89
CA HIS A 474 -0.29 21.08 -13.73
C HIS A 474 -1.77 21.50 -13.86
N PRO A 475 -2.75 20.68 -13.45
CA PRO A 475 -4.18 20.93 -13.68
C PRO A 475 -4.71 22.24 -13.07
N ALA A 476 -4.06 22.76 -12.03
CA ALA A 476 -4.44 24.04 -11.40
C ALA A 476 -4.34 25.25 -12.35
N SER A 477 -3.38 25.22 -13.30
CA SER A 477 -3.17 26.32 -14.26
C SER A 477 -3.44 25.91 -15.71
N TYR A 478 -3.78 24.65 -15.96
CA TYR A 478 -3.97 24.11 -17.31
C TYR A 478 -5.05 24.86 -18.09
N ASP A 479 -6.24 25.07 -17.49
CA ASP A 479 -7.36 25.70 -18.21
C ASP A 479 -7.05 27.15 -18.58
N PHE A 480 -6.30 27.84 -17.71
CA PHE A 480 -5.87 29.21 -17.96
C PHE A 480 -4.77 29.29 -19.03
N LEU A 481 -3.76 28.41 -18.97
CA LEU A 481 -2.72 28.32 -19.99
C LEU A 481 -3.31 27.96 -21.37
N ALA A 482 -4.25 27.01 -21.42
CA ALA A 482 -4.91 26.62 -22.65
C ALA A 482 -5.64 27.81 -23.31
N ARG A 483 -6.37 28.62 -22.52
CA ARG A 483 -7.04 29.83 -23.03
C ARG A 483 -6.06 30.87 -23.56
N ILE A 484 -4.94 31.08 -22.87
CA ILE A 484 -3.89 32.00 -23.33
C ILE A 484 -3.32 31.50 -24.67
N LEU A 485 -2.94 30.23 -24.76
CA LEU A 485 -2.39 29.67 -25.99
C LEU A 485 -3.39 29.78 -27.14
N ILE A 486 -4.65 29.38 -26.94
CA ILE A 486 -5.71 29.51 -27.96
C ILE A 486 -5.81 30.98 -28.41
N SER A 487 -5.87 31.95 -27.48
CA SER A 487 -5.95 33.37 -27.84
C SER A 487 -4.74 33.89 -28.63
N LEU A 488 -3.53 33.38 -28.35
CA LEU A 488 -2.30 33.78 -29.05
C LEU A 488 -2.20 33.18 -30.45
N PHE A 489 -2.78 32.00 -30.67
CA PHE A 489 -2.73 31.29 -31.95
C PHE A 489 -3.93 31.62 -32.86
N ASP A 490 -5.09 32.02 -32.31
CA ASP A 490 -6.32 32.36 -33.05
C ASP A 490 -6.34 33.78 -33.64
N THR A 491 -5.44 34.69 -33.25
CA THR A 491 -5.48 36.12 -33.66
C THR A 491 -5.21 36.37 -35.15
N SER A 492 -5.03 35.33 -35.96
CA SER A 492 -4.76 35.42 -37.41
C SER A 492 -6.01 35.37 -38.31
N SER A 493 -7.23 35.48 -37.78
CA SER A 493 -8.47 35.41 -38.56
C SER A 493 -9.38 36.65 -38.50
N SER A 494 -8.84 37.83 -38.14
CA SER A 494 -9.59 39.08 -38.24
C SER A 494 -8.73 40.22 -38.77
N MET A 495 -8.74 40.40 -40.10
CA MET A 495 -8.73 41.70 -40.81
C MET A 495 -8.69 41.41 -42.32
N SER A 496 -9.86 41.14 -42.89
CA SER A 496 -10.15 41.44 -44.30
C SER A 496 -11.61 41.84 -44.38
N THR A 497 -11.87 43.13 -44.21
CA THR A 497 -13.04 43.78 -44.79
C THR A 497 -12.92 43.64 -46.30
N GLU A 498 -13.78 42.87 -46.95
CA GLU A 498 -14.31 43.18 -48.27
C GLU A 498 -15.39 42.16 -48.71
N GLU A 499 -16.25 42.67 -49.58
CA GLU A 499 -17.52 42.20 -50.11
C GLU A 499 -17.54 40.81 -50.77
N PRO A 500 -18.72 40.21 -51.01
CA PRO A 500 -18.83 38.85 -51.54
C PRO A 500 -18.48 38.80 -53.03
N PRO A 501 -17.60 37.89 -53.50
CA PRO A 501 -17.33 37.79 -54.93
C PRO A 501 -18.30 36.84 -55.63
N ALA A 502 -18.75 37.33 -56.78
CA ALA A 502 -19.53 36.64 -57.79
C ALA A 502 -18.71 35.62 -58.60
N LYS A 503 -19.43 34.92 -59.48
CA LYS A 503 -19.05 33.78 -60.30
C LYS A 503 -17.91 34.02 -61.34
N LYS A 504 -17.18 32.93 -61.63
CA LYS A 504 -16.34 32.61 -62.83
C LYS A 504 -15.01 33.39 -62.90
N GLN A 505 -13.88 32.88 -63.41
CA GLN A 505 -13.61 31.98 -64.53
C GLN A 505 -12.15 31.47 -64.45
N LYS A 506 -11.84 30.38 -65.19
CA LYS A 506 -10.49 29.81 -65.37
C LYS A 506 -9.52 30.80 -66.03
N ASN A 507 -8.28 30.87 -65.55
CA ASN A 507 -7.05 30.68 -66.33
C ASN A 507 -5.82 30.74 -65.42
N GLY A 508 -4.81 29.93 -65.76
CA GLY A 508 -3.68 29.64 -64.89
C GLY A 508 -2.51 30.62 -64.98
N GLY A 509 -1.59 30.43 -64.03
CA GLY A 509 -0.26 31.01 -64.02
C GLY A 509 0.03 31.79 -62.73
N GLU A 510 0.21 31.11 -61.59
CA GLU A 510 0.71 31.78 -60.39
C GLU A 510 1.80 30.96 -59.67
N GLN A 511 2.88 31.67 -59.39
CA GLN A 511 4.03 31.27 -58.61
C GLN A 511 3.57 30.75 -57.24
N GLN A 512 4.08 29.58 -56.83
CA GLN A 512 3.80 29.02 -55.50
C GLN A 512 4.44 29.89 -54.41
N GLN A 513 3.73 30.91 -53.95
CA GLN A 513 3.91 31.41 -52.59
C GLN A 513 3.51 30.27 -51.63
N LYS A 514 4.47 29.78 -50.84
CA LYS A 514 4.22 28.87 -49.72
C LYS A 514 3.21 29.52 -48.77
N GLN A 515 1.92 29.21 -48.91
CA GLN A 515 0.95 29.46 -47.84
C GLN A 515 1.30 28.53 -46.67
N LEU A 516 1.88 29.12 -45.62
CA LEU A 516 2.18 28.45 -44.36
C LEU A 516 0.85 28.07 -43.68
N LEU A 517 0.65 26.77 -43.45
CA LEU A 517 -0.51 26.24 -42.74
C LEU A 517 -0.53 26.76 -41.28
N PRO A 518 -1.69 27.16 -40.74
CA PRO A 518 -1.80 27.71 -39.39
C PRO A 518 -1.44 26.69 -38.30
N VAL A 519 -0.79 27.14 -37.22
CA VAL A 519 -0.48 26.31 -36.04
C VAL A 519 -1.78 25.87 -35.34
N THR A 520 -1.89 24.58 -35.06
CA THR A 520 -3.04 23.98 -34.36
C THR A 520 -2.74 23.72 -32.89
N VAL A 521 -3.69 24.05 -31.99
CA VAL A 521 -3.60 23.82 -30.55
C VAL A 521 -4.54 22.69 -30.16
N THR A 522 -3.99 21.54 -29.74
CA THR A 522 -4.78 20.36 -29.34
C THR A 522 -4.69 20.09 -27.83
N LEU A 523 -5.84 20.00 -27.16
CA LEU A 523 -5.94 19.76 -25.71
C LEU A 523 -6.05 18.26 -25.38
N LEU A 524 -4.92 17.56 -25.33
CA LEU A 524 -4.86 16.10 -25.15
C LEU A 524 -5.41 15.62 -23.79
N ARG A 525 -5.47 16.49 -22.78
CA ARG A 525 -6.04 16.18 -21.45
C ARG A 525 -7.53 15.84 -21.55
N ASP A 526 -8.30 16.58 -22.34
CA ASP A 526 -9.76 16.46 -22.35
C ASP A 526 -10.22 15.23 -23.13
N GLN A 527 -9.40 14.79 -24.09
CA GLN A 527 -9.53 13.51 -24.78
C GLN A 527 -8.92 12.33 -23.97
N GLN A 528 -8.28 12.60 -22.82
CA GLN A 528 -7.60 11.63 -21.96
C GLN A 528 -6.67 10.67 -22.73
N GLN A 529 -5.84 11.16 -23.65
CA GLN A 529 -5.08 10.28 -24.55
C GLN A 529 -3.80 9.70 -23.94
N LEU A 530 -3.16 10.43 -23.01
CA LEU A 530 -1.85 10.07 -22.46
C LEU A 530 -1.89 9.93 -20.94
N ALA A 531 -1.07 9.03 -20.41
CA ALA A 531 -0.78 8.87 -19.00
C ALA A 531 0.72 9.04 -18.76
N ARG A 532 1.09 9.56 -17.59
CA ARG A 532 2.50 9.77 -17.19
C ARG A 532 2.72 9.19 -15.80
N PHE A 533 3.68 8.28 -15.67
CA PHE A 533 4.09 7.69 -14.39
C PHE A 533 5.51 8.09 -14.06
N ARG A 534 5.78 8.35 -12.78
CA ARG A 534 7.12 8.71 -12.30
C ARG A 534 7.66 7.63 -11.39
N LEU A 535 8.82 7.09 -11.75
CA LEU A 535 9.58 6.11 -10.97
C LEU A 535 10.77 6.82 -10.35
N ILE A 536 10.97 6.66 -9.04
CA ILE A 536 12.04 7.35 -8.30
C ILE A 536 12.83 6.33 -7.49
N GLY A 537 14.15 6.33 -7.62
CA GLY A 537 15.09 5.52 -6.86
C GLY A 537 15.95 4.60 -7.73
N PRO A 538 17.08 4.10 -7.21
CA PRO A 538 18.12 3.45 -8.01
C PRO A 538 17.68 2.14 -8.70
N LEU A 539 16.67 1.44 -8.17
CA LEU A 539 16.14 0.22 -8.80
C LEU A 539 15.07 0.49 -9.87
N SER A 540 14.84 1.75 -10.26
CA SER A 540 13.82 2.10 -11.25
C SER A 540 14.03 1.38 -12.58
N MET A 541 15.24 1.41 -13.13
CA MET A 541 15.53 0.75 -14.42
C MET A 541 15.43 -0.78 -14.31
N ALA A 542 15.96 -1.38 -13.23
CA ALA A 542 15.85 -2.81 -13.01
C ALA A 542 14.37 -3.28 -12.98
N ILE A 543 13.49 -2.47 -12.40
CA ILE A 543 12.04 -2.74 -12.40
C ILE A 543 11.42 -2.55 -13.78
N LEU A 544 11.84 -1.52 -14.53
CA LEU A 544 11.39 -1.31 -15.91
C LEU A 544 11.77 -2.50 -16.80
N LYS A 545 13.04 -2.93 -16.79
CA LYS A 545 13.52 -4.10 -17.53
C LYS A 545 12.82 -5.39 -17.13
N HIS A 546 12.46 -5.55 -15.85
CA HIS A 546 11.70 -6.71 -15.40
C HIS A 546 10.21 -6.68 -15.79
N ALA A 547 9.60 -5.48 -15.84
CA ALA A 547 8.18 -5.33 -16.12
C ALA A 547 7.87 -5.23 -17.62
N LEU A 548 8.76 -4.64 -18.40
CA LEU A 548 8.56 -4.24 -19.78
C LEU A 548 9.53 -5.01 -20.68
N HIS A 549 8.98 -5.60 -21.73
CA HIS A 549 9.74 -6.37 -22.71
C HIS A 549 9.57 -5.71 -24.07
N PRO A 550 10.68 -5.36 -24.77
CA PRO A 550 10.63 -4.81 -26.11
C PRO A 550 9.89 -5.72 -27.09
N SER A 551 9.18 -5.13 -28.05
CA SER A 551 8.61 -5.87 -29.18
C SER A 551 9.72 -6.30 -30.15
N ILE A 552 9.63 -7.52 -30.66
CA ILE A 552 10.56 -8.07 -31.66
C ILE A 552 10.24 -7.42 -33.02
N LEU A 553 11.28 -7.09 -33.79
CA LEU A 553 11.12 -6.60 -35.16
C LEU A 553 10.54 -7.70 -36.06
N PRO A 554 9.69 -7.35 -37.05
CA PRO A 554 9.26 -8.30 -38.06
C PRO A 554 10.45 -8.60 -38.99
N GLY A 555 11.20 -9.66 -38.71
CA GLY A 555 12.27 -10.17 -39.56
C GLY A 555 12.31 -11.70 -39.48
N ASP A 556 12.01 -12.35 -40.61
CA ASP A 556 12.02 -13.79 -40.87
C ASP A 556 11.11 -14.69 -40.01
N THR A 557 9.83 -14.72 -40.36
CA THR A 557 9.07 -15.97 -40.33
C THR A 557 7.95 -15.89 -41.36
N ILE A 558 7.98 -16.85 -42.29
CA ILE A 558 7.11 -17.02 -43.47
C ILE A 558 5.60 -17.15 -43.10
N GLU A 559 5.25 -17.15 -41.81
CA GLU A 559 3.91 -17.50 -41.31
C GLU A 559 3.01 -16.30 -40.92
N ARG A 560 3.50 -15.05 -40.83
CA ARG A 560 2.66 -13.91 -40.38
C ARG A 560 1.87 -13.20 -41.49
N LYS A 561 1.48 -13.91 -42.55
CA LYS A 561 0.64 -13.33 -43.63
C LYS A 561 -0.85 -13.21 -43.27
N THR A 562 -1.27 -13.71 -42.10
CA THR A 562 -2.68 -13.77 -41.69
C THR A 562 -3.12 -12.75 -40.65
N ALA A 563 -2.19 -12.04 -39.99
CA ALA A 563 -2.56 -11.03 -39.01
C ALA A 563 -3.07 -9.75 -39.71
N PRO A 564 -4.33 -9.32 -39.48
CA PRO A 564 -4.90 -8.16 -40.15
C PRO A 564 -4.20 -6.87 -39.68
N PHE A 565 -3.58 -6.15 -40.61
CA PHE A 565 -3.30 -4.71 -40.52
C PHE A 565 -2.69 -4.20 -39.19
N SER A 566 -1.59 -4.79 -38.71
CA SER A 566 -0.83 -4.19 -37.60
C SER A 566 -0.11 -2.93 -38.10
N TRP A 567 -0.29 -1.78 -37.44
CA TRP A 567 0.44 -0.55 -37.79
C TRP A 567 1.96 -0.72 -37.64
N TRP A 568 2.40 -1.70 -36.84
CA TRP A 568 3.80 -2.01 -36.55
C TRP A 568 4.51 -2.74 -37.70
N SER A 569 3.82 -3.57 -38.47
CA SER A 569 4.38 -4.34 -39.59
C SER A 569 4.59 -3.53 -40.88
N ASN A 570 3.97 -2.36 -41.00
CA ASN A 570 3.96 -1.57 -42.24
C ASN A 570 5.11 -0.54 -42.36
N GLN A 571 6.04 -0.46 -41.40
CA GLN A 571 7.12 0.53 -41.40
C GLN A 571 8.52 -0.09 -41.57
N ALA A 572 9.00 -0.15 -42.81
CA ALA A 572 10.37 -0.57 -43.14
C ALA A 572 11.46 0.45 -42.72
N HIS A 573 11.11 1.72 -42.49
CA HIS A 573 12.06 2.77 -42.04
C HIS A 573 12.20 2.87 -40.50
N ALA A 574 11.37 2.17 -39.73
CA ALA A 574 11.39 2.21 -38.25
C ALA A 574 12.23 1.08 -37.63
N THR A 575 12.70 0.12 -38.43
CA THR A 575 13.45 -1.06 -37.98
C THR A 575 14.80 -0.69 -37.40
N ASP A 576 15.56 0.17 -38.08
CA ASP A 576 16.93 0.53 -37.67
C ASP A 576 16.93 1.37 -36.38
N ILE A 577 15.99 2.31 -36.29
CA ILE A 577 15.79 3.15 -35.09
C ILE A 577 15.41 2.28 -33.89
N HIS A 578 14.46 1.35 -34.07
CA HIS A 578 14.03 0.46 -32.99
C HIS A 578 15.14 -0.53 -32.59
N GLN A 579 15.98 -0.98 -33.54
CA GLN A 579 17.15 -1.81 -33.23
C GLN A 579 18.18 -1.05 -32.39
N GLN A 580 18.43 0.24 -32.69
CA GLN A 580 19.28 1.10 -31.88
C GLN A 580 18.70 1.34 -30.48
N GLN A 581 17.38 1.56 -30.38
CA GLN A 581 16.67 1.68 -29.10
C GLN A 581 16.78 0.40 -28.27
N LEU A 582 16.70 -0.77 -28.91
CA LEU A 582 16.87 -2.08 -28.28
C LEU A 582 18.29 -2.31 -27.78
N GLN A 583 19.31 -1.93 -28.55
CA GLN A 583 20.71 -1.95 -28.12
C GLN A 583 20.90 -1.10 -26.86
N PHE A 584 20.36 0.12 -26.83
CA PHE A 584 20.38 0.97 -25.64
C PHE A 584 19.66 0.31 -24.46
N TRP A 585 18.47 -0.25 -24.67
CA TRP A 585 17.70 -0.92 -23.62
C TRP A 585 18.45 -2.11 -23.00
N ASN A 586 19.15 -2.89 -23.82
CA ASN A 586 19.91 -4.04 -23.37
C ASN A 586 21.22 -3.64 -22.68
N SER A 587 21.77 -2.47 -22.98
CA SER A 587 22.99 -1.96 -22.35
C SER A 587 22.87 -1.80 -20.82
N ASN A 588 24.00 -1.89 -20.12
CA ASN A 588 24.08 -1.68 -18.67
C ASN A 588 23.99 -0.19 -18.25
N VAL A 589 23.98 0.73 -19.23
CA VAL A 589 23.98 2.20 -19.04
C VAL A 589 22.71 2.68 -18.31
N GLY A 590 21.59 1.98 -18.47
CA GLY A 590 20.29 2.40 -17.92
C GLY A 590 20.19 2.46 -16.38
N ASN A 591 21.18 1.94 -15.64
CA ASN A 591 21.11 1.77 -14.19
C ASN A 591 21.68 2.93 -13.35
N THR A 592 22.11 4.06 -13.93
CA THR A 592 23.08 4.92 -13.24
C THR A 592 22.77 6.42 -13.19
N SER A 593 23.20 7.05 -12.10
CA SER A 593 23.21 8.50 -11.84
C SER A 593 24.11 9.31 -12.79
N THR A 594 24.75 8.64 -13.75
CA THR A 594 25.76 9.20 -14.66
C THR A 594 25.21 9.57 -16.03
N MET A 595 23.96 9.20 -16.35
CA MET A 595 23.34 9.60 -17.62
C MET A 595 23.03 11.10 -17.63
N MET A 596 22.96 11.71 -18.82
CA MET A 596 22.47 13.09 -18.91
C MET A 596 21.02 13.16 -18.42
N PRO A 597 20.66 14.16 -17.58
CA PRO A 597 19.29 14.35 -17.14
C PRO A 597 18.37 14.70 -18.30
N ASN A 598 17.10 14.35 -18.16
CA ASN A 598 16.01 14.64 -19.09
C ASN A 598 16.20 14.04 -20.50
N ARG A 599 17.10 13.06 -20.67
CA ARG A 599 17.23 12.35 -21.95
C ARG A 599 15.95 11.58 -22.25
N ILE A 600 15.47 11.74 -23.48
CA ILE A 600 14.28 11.05 -24.00
C ILE A 600 14.73 9.77 -24.70
N VAL A 601 14.08 8.67 -24.36
CA VAL A 601 14.27 7.36 -25.00
C VAL A 601 12.90 6.77 -25.27
N SER A 602 12.63 6.38 -26.51
CA SER A 602 11.40 5.67 -26.87
C SER A 602 11.64 4.20 -27.09
N LEU A 603 10.58 3.42 -26.92
CA LEU A 603 10.57 2.00 -27.19
C LEU A 603 9.16 1.55 -27.53
N VAL A 604 9.02 0.56 -28.40
CA VAL A 604 7.77 -0.17 -28.55
C VAL A 604 7.84 -1.46 -27.76
N VAL A 605 6.89 -1.64 -26.84
CA VAL A 605 6.87 -2.77 -25.90
C VAL A 605 5.67 -3.68 -26.13
N ARG A 606 5.84 -4.92 -25.70
CA ARG A 606 4.81 -5.94 -25.61
C ARG A 606 3.81 -5.64 -24.49
N ASP A 607 2.67 -6.32 -24.47
CA ASP A 607 1.69 -6.18 -23.38
C ASP A 607 2.33 -6.62 -22.04
N PRO A 608 2.46 -5.73 -21.05
CA PRO A 608 3.15 -6.05 -19.79
C PRO A 608 2.44 -7.14 -18.97
N ARG A 609 1.16 -7.44 -19.28
CA ARG A 609 0.42 -8.53 -18.64
C ARG A 609 0.96 -9.91 -18.99
N VAL A 610 1.62 -10.07 -20.14
CA VAL A 610 2.23 -11.33 -20.60
C VAL A 610 3.25 -11.84 -19.58
N PHE A 611 4.15 -10.95 -19.15
CA PHE A 611 5.26 -11.24 -18.24
C PHE A 611 4.96 -10.94 -16.78
N THR A 612 3.73 -10.51 -16.46
CA THR A 612 3.41 -10.11 -15.09
C THR A 612 3.50 -11.33 -14.16
N PRO A 613 4.41 -11.31 -13.16
CA PRO A 613 4.68 -12.50 -12.36
C PRO A 613 3.46 -12.87 -11.50
N ILE A 614 3.20 -14.17 -11.36
CA ILE A 614 2.07 -14.71 -10.56
C ILE A 614 2.21 -14.32 -9.07
N LYS A 615 3.44 -14.11 -8.60
CA LYS A 615 3.76 -13.62 -7.25
C LYS A 615 4.65 -12.38 -7.35
N PRO A 616 4.40 -11.33 -6.55
CA PRO A 616 5.28 -10.17 -6.52
C PRO A 616 6.67 -10.61 -6.06
N LYS A 617 7.70 -10.39 -6.88
CA LYS A 617 9.08 -10.69 -6.49
C LYS A 617 9.50 -9.66 -5.44
N LEU A 618 9.78 -10.14 -4.23
CA LEU A 618 10.32 -9.32 -3.16
C LEU A 618 11.79 -9.07 -3.46
N THR A 619 12.06 -7.89 -4.04
CA THR A 619 13.40 -7.32 -4.25
C THR A 619 14.17 -7.97 -5.39
N ILE A 620 14.26 -7.26 -6.52
CA ILE A 620 15.32 -7.52 -7.50
C ILE A 620 16.61 -7.09 -6.80
N HIS A 621 17.35 -8.05 -6.26
CA HIS A 621 18.73 -7.81 -5.85
C HIS A 621 19.56 -7.90 -7.13
N SER A 622 19.72 -6.79 -7.84
CA SER A 622 20.74 -6.74 -8.87
C SER A 622 22.09 -6.83 -8.17
N LYS A 623 22.66 -8.03 -8.09
CA LYS A 623 24.11 -8.21 -8.01
C LYS A 623 24.69 -7.74 -9.36
N THR A 624 24.61 -6.46 -9.65
CA THR A 624 25.34 -5.89 -10.78
C THR A 624 26.74 -5.63 -10.25
N ASN A 625 27.67 -6.51 -10.58
CA ASN A 625 29.09 -6.16 -10.61
C ASN A 625 29.20 -4.86 -11.41
N ILE A 626 29.75 -3.83 -10.78
CA ILE A 626 30.10 -2.58 -11.47
C ILE A 626 31.36 -2.91 -12.29
N GLU A 627 31.18 -3.67 -13.35
CA GLU A 627 32.23 -3.82 -14.37
C GLU A 627 32.31 -2.51 -15.16
N LYS A 628 33.53 -2.17 -15.57
CA LYS A 628 33.94 -0.87 -16.12
C LYS A 628 32.94 -0.37 -17.18
N MET A 629 32.59 0.92 -17.07
CA MET A 629 31.75 1.65 -18.01
C MET A 629 32.21 1.46 -19.45
N GLU A 630 31.34 0.90 -20.30
CA GLU A 630 31.41 1.15 -21.73
C GLU A 630 31.02 2.61 -21.99
N SER A 631 31.72 3.26 -22.92
CA SER A 631 31.45 4.64 -23.35
C SER A 631 29.99 4.78 -23.78
N PHE A 632 29.34 5.89 -23.39
CA PHE A 632 28.00 6.22 -23.84
C PHE A 632 27.89 6.08 -25.37
N PRO A 633 26.76 5.55 -25.90
CA PRO A 633 26.53 5.56 -27.33
C PRO A 633 26.68 7.00 -27.86
N PRO A 634 27.32 7.19 -29.03
CA PRO A 634 27.53 8.52 -29.59
C PRO A 634 26.20 9.27 -29.77
N SER A 635 26.24 10.60 -29.66
CA SER A 635 25.08 11.50 -29.76
C SER A 635 24.32 11.45 -31.09
N SER A 636 24.82 10.68 -32.07
CA SER A 636 24.26 10.45 -33.40
C SER A 636 23.10 9.45 -33.45
N ILE A 637 22.83 8.72 -32.36
CA ILE A 637 21.74 7.72 -32.31
C ILE A 637 20.40 8.38 -31.96
N ASP A 638 19.38 8.20 -32.81
CA ASP A 638 18.03 8.72 -32.60
C ASP A 638 17.22 7.83 -31.65
N LEU A 639 17.44 8.01 -30.35
CA LEU A 639 16.69 7.31 -29.31
C LEU A 639 15.31 7.91 -29.04
N ALA A 640 15.00 9.12 -29.53
CA ALA A 640 13.83 9.88 -29.12
C ALA A 640 12.63 9.77 -30.08
N SER A 641 12.85 9.27 -31.30
CA SER A 641 11.81 9.05 -32.30
C SER A 641 10.79 7.99 -31.86
N SER A 642 9.55 8.44 -31.63
CA SER A 642 8.48 7.62 -31.08
C SER A 642 7.22 7.61 -31.95
N PRO A 643 6.56 6.45 -32.16
CA PRO A 643 5.23 6.41 -32.76
C PRO A 643 4.14 7.09 -31.90
N LEU A 644 4.40 7.35 -30.61
CA LEU A 644 3.41 7.90 -29.67
C LEU A 644 2.94 9.33 -30.03
N TRP A 645 3.69 10.05 -30.86
CA TRP A 645 3.34 11.37 -31.39
C TRP A 645 2.15 11.37 -32.37
N ASN A 646 1.81 10.20 -32.92
CA ASN A 646 0.71 10.04 -33.87
C ASN A 646 -0.57 9.56 -33.17
N GLU A 647 -1.65 10.34 -33.30
CA GLU A 647 -2.94 10.01 -32.70
C GLU A 647 -3.52 8.69 -33.23
N LYS A 648 -3.36 8.38 -34.51
CA LYS A 648 -3.90 7.15 -35.13
C LYS A 648 -3.35 5.88 -34.49
N TYR A 649 -2.06 5.89 -34.11
CA TYR A 649 -1.44 4.75 -33.44
C TYR A 649 -1.92 4.64 -31.99
N ARG A 650 -2.12 5.77 -31.31
CA ARG A 650 -2.68 5.80 -29.94
C ARG A 650 -4.10 5.23 -29.91
N THR A 651 -4.97 5.64 -30.84
CA THR A 651 -6.35 5.15 -30.91
C THR A 651 -6.39 3.67 -31.26
N TYR A 652 -5.62 3.23 -32.25
CA TYR A 652 -5.53 1.81 -32.64
C TYR A 652 -5.14 0.92 -31.45
N CYS A 653 -4.10 1.29 -30.70
CA CYS A 653 -3.65 0.54 -29.52
C CYS A 653 -4.72 0.47 -28.41
N CYS A 654 -5.64 1.43 -28.36
CA CYS A 654 -6.72 1.44 -27.37
C CYS A 654 -7.91 0.57 -27.81
N GLU A 655 -8.24 0.57 -29.10
CA GLU A 655 -9.36 -0.20 -29.67
C GLU A 655 -9.07 -1.70 -29.74
N HIS A 656 -7.85 -2.09 -30.13
CA HIS A 656 -7.45 -3.49 -30.32
C HIS A 656 -6.90 -4.14 -29.05
N LYS A 657 -7.27 -3.61 -27.87
CA LYS A 657 -6.77 -4.07 -26.57
C LYS A 657 -7.59 -5.24 -26.03
N LEU A 658 -6.94 -6.38 -25.78
CA LEU A 658 -7.57 -7.53 -25.13
C LEU A 658 -8.04 -7.24 -23.69
N ALA A 659 -9.22 -7.74 -23.33
CA ALA A 659 -9.77 -7.60 -21.99
C ALA A 659 -8.95 -8.40 -20.97
N THR A 660 -8.81 -7.86 -19.75
CA THR A 660 -8.02 -8.52 -18.69
C THR A 660 -8.59 -9.89 -18.28
N TYR A 661 -9.90 -10.09 -18.42
CA TYR A 661 -10.53 -11.40 -18.18
C TYR A 661 -10.08 -12.44 -19.20
N GLN A 662 -10.01 -12.10 -20.49
CA GLN A 662 -9.59 -13.02 -21.56
C GLN A 662 -8.17 -13.52 -21.32
N ILE A 663 -7.22 -12.63 -21.02
CA ILE A 663 -5.83 -13.02 -20.70
C ILE A 663 -5.76 -13.92 -19.47
N ASN A 664 -6.53 -13.64 -18.42
CA ASN A 664 -6.55 -14.51 -17.24
C ASN A 664 -7.16 -15.89 -17.54
N LEU A 665 -8.13 -15.97 -18.46
CA LEU A 665 -8.70 -17.24 -18.92
C LEU A 665 -7.66 -18.04 -19.70
N ILE A 666 -6.93 -17.40 -20.63
CA ILE A 666 -5.82 -18.02 -21.37
C ILE A 666 -4.76 -18.54 -20.39
N ARG A 667 -4.34 -17.71 -19.43
CA ARG A 667 -3.40 -18.10 -18.37
C ARG A 667 -3.89 -19.28 -17.53
N SER A 668 -5.20 -19.40 -17.29
CA SER A 668 -5.75 -20.52 -16.53
C SER A 668 -5.85 -21.82 -17.32
N LYS A 669 -5.88 -21.73 -18.66
CA LYS A 669 -5.90 -22.87 -19.58
C LYS A 669 -4.50 -23.38 -19.91
N SER A 670 -3.51 -22.47 -19.92
CA SER A 670 -2.10 -22.87 -20.05
C SER A 670 -1.70 -23.72 -18.85
N THR A 671 -1.30 -24.97 -19.10
CA THR A 671 -0.92 -25.97 -18.11
C THR A 671 0.53 -25.82 -17.64
N VAL A 672 1.32 -24.96 -18.30
CA VAL A 672 2.75 -24.81 -18.03
C VAL A 672 2.96 -23.65 -17.05
N ASP A 673 3.81 -23.86 -16.03
CA ASP A 673 4.38 -22.81 -15.17
C ASP A 673 5.36 -21.91 -15.97
N GLN A 674 4.92 -21.38 -17.11
CA GLN A 674 5.69 -20.43 -17.91
C GLN A 674 5.61 -19.04 -17.30
N ASN A 675 6.76 -18.36 -17.25
CA ASN A 675 6.85 -16.94 -16.87
C ASN A 675 6.29 -16.02 -17.98
N GLU A 676 6.08 -16.54 -19.19
CA GLU A 676 5.61 -15.84 -20.38
C GLU A 676 4.31 -16.50 -20.91
N LEU A 677 3.40 -15.68 -21.42
CA LEU A 677 2.17 -16.12 -22.08
C LEU A 677 2.29 -15.90 -23.58
N GLU A 678 2.14 -16.96 -24.37
CA GLU A 678 2.10 -16.85 -25.82
C GLU A 678 0.71 -16.35 -26.26
N LEU A 679 0.65 -15.13 -26.79
CA LEU A 679 -0.58 -14.51 -27.34
C LEU A 679 -0.62 -14.53 -28.88
N ASN A 680 0.45 -14.99 -29.53
CA ASN A 680 0.59 -15.08 -30.99
C ASN A 680 0.15 -13.79 -31.71
N GLU A 681 -0.70 -13.88 -32.75
CA GLU A 681 -1.11 -12.76 -33.60
C GLU A 681 -1.97 -11.70 -32.87
N GLU A 682 -2.52 -12.00 -31.69
CA GLU A 682 -3.37 -11.07 -30.92
C GLU A 682 -2.58 -10.15 -29.97
N GLU A 683 -1.25 -10.19 -30.01
CA GLU A 683 -0.42 -9.38 -29.12
C GLU A 683 -0.39 -7.90 -29.51
N SER A 684 -0.68 -7.03 -28.54
CA SER A 684 -0.63 -5.58 -28.74
C SER A 684 0.80 -5.03 -28.63
N GLN A 685 1.27 -4.33 -29.66
CA GLN A 685 2.49 -3.51 -29.61
C GLN A 685 2.15 -2.10 -29.14
N ILE A 686 2.83 -1.63 -28.09
CA ILE A 686 2.47 -0.40 -27.37
C ILE A 686 3.67 0.56 -27.41
N PRO A 687 3.56 1.73 -28.06
CA PRO A 687 4.63 2.71 -28.06
C PRO A 687 4.66 3.45 -26.72
N ILE A 688 5.86 3.59 -26.15
CA ILE A 688 6.09 4.32 -24.90
C ILE A 688 7.30 5.24 -25.03
N ILE A 689 7.29 6.31 -24.24
CA ILE A 689 8.42 7.23 -24.10
C ILE A 689 8.89 7.18 -22.66
N PHE A 690 10.19 7.00 -22.48
CA PHE A 690 10.91 7.11 -21.23
C PHE A 690 11.64 8.43 -21.18
N ILE A 691 11.59 9.09 -20.03
CA ILE A 691 12.35 10.30 -19.79
C ILE A 691 13.12 10.08 -18.50
N HIS A 692 14.43 10.05 -18.62
CA HIS A 692 15.26 9.97 -17.43
C HIS A 692 15.27 11.30 -16.70
N HIS A 693 15.15 11.29 -15.39
CA HIS A 693 15.36 12.49 -14.60
C HIS A 693 16.41 12.19 -13.52
N HIS A 694 17.38 13.09 -13.40
CA HIS A 694 18.10 13.23 -12.14
C HIS A 694 17.31 14.11 -11.21
N ASP A 695 17.65 13.99 -9.92
CA ASP A 695 17.36 14.92 -8.83
C ASP A 695 16.42 16.03 -9.28
N LEU A 696 15.14 15.88 -8.94
CA LEU A 696 13.98 16.61 -9.47
C LEU A 696 14.26 18.14 -9.50
N LEU A 697 14.94 18.61 -10.54
CA LEU A 697 15.00 20.00 -10.97
C LEU A 697 15.73 20.99 -10.04
N SER A 698 17.05 21.02 -10.19
CA SER A 698 17.69 22.27 -10.63
C SER A 698 18.96 21.95 -11.43
N PRO A 699 19.10 22.45 -12.67
CA PRO A 699 20.33 22.27 -13.45
C PRO A 699 21.58 22.94 -12.84
N ILE A 700 21.46 23.69 -11.73
CA ILE A 700 22.41 24.75 -11.38
C ILE A 700 22.82 24.74 -9.89
N SER A 701 22.74 23.61 -9.18
CA SER A 701 23.36 23.54 -7.84
C SER A 701 24.78 22.98 -7.93
N LYS A 702 25.80 23.83 -7.72
CA LYS A 702 27.22 23.47 -7.56
C LYS A 702 27.49 22.51 -6.38
N GLN A 703 26.47 22.13 -5.61
CA GLN A 703 26.58 21.16 -4.50
C GLN A 703 26.45 19.71 -5.00
N ARG A 704 27.06 19.37 -6.14
CA ARG A 704 27.15 17.99 -6.63
C ARG A 704 28.09 17.12 -5.78
N GLU A 705 28.98 17.73 -5.00
CA GLU A 705 30.06 16.99 -4.33
C GLU A 705 29.65 16.20 -3.07
N ASN A 706 28.45 16.43 -2.50
CA ASN A 706 28.06 15.80 -1.22
C ASN A 706 26.64 15.19 -1.18
N ARG A 707 25.97 15.07 -2.33
CA ARG A 707 24.65 14.40 -2.38
C ARG A 707 24.80 13.00 -2.95
N ASN A 708 24.61 12.00 -2.09
CA ASN A 708 24.27 10.63 -2.52
C ASN A 708 23.12 10.70 -3.53
N ASP A 709 23.04 9.74 -4.46
CA ASP A 709 22.13 9.62 -5.63
C ASP A 709 20.61 9.65 -5.36
N PHE A 710 20.13 10.52 -4.48
CA PHE A 710 18.74 10.69 -4.11
C PHE A 710 17.96 11.24 -5.31
N GLY A 711 16.85 10.60 -5.67
CA GLY A 711 15.87 11.18 -6.59
C GLY A 711 16.08 10.92 -8.09
N SER A 712 17.13 10.20 -8.51
CA SER A 712 17.23 9.71 -9.89
C SER A 712 16.12 8.72 -10.22
N GLY A 713 15.68 8.70 -11.47
CA GLY A 713 14.55 7.87 -11.86
C GLY A 713 14.12 8.07 -13.31
N TRP A 714 12.94 7.54 -13.62
CA TRP A 714 12.39 7.52 -14.96
C TRP A 714 10.92 7.89 -14.95
N ASP A 715 10.55 8.81 -15.83
CA ASP A 715 9.16 9.04 -16.19
C ASP A 715 8.80 8.17 -17.40
N ILE A 716 7.60 7.60 -17.40
CA ILE A 716 7.04 6.85 -18.52
C ILE A 716 5.82 7.61 -19.03
N ILE A 717 5.76 7.87 -20.32
CA ILE A 717 4.57 8.36 -21.03
C ILE A 717 4.05 7.24 -21.92
N LEU A 718 2.75 6.97 -21.82
CA LEU A 718 2.09 5.87 -22.51
C LEU A 718 0.61 6.20 -22.81
N PRO A 719 -0.07 5.47 -23.71
CA PRO A 719 -1.48 5.68 -23.99
C PRO A 719 -2.36 5.42 -22.76
N ASN A 720 -3.27 6.34 -22.43
CA ASN A 720 -3.96 6.34 -21.14
C ASN A 720 -4.76 5.05 -20.85
N GLU A 721 -5.35 4.39 -21.84
CA GLU A 721 -6.08 3.13 -21.61
C GLU A 721 -5.19 2.01 -21.07
N TRP A 722 -3.89 2.05 -21.33
CA TRP A 722 -2.91 1.07 -20.85
C TRP A 722 -2.39 1.38 -19.43
N ALA A 723 -2.65 2.59 -18.91
CA ALA A 723 -2.13 3.09 -17.65
C ALA A 723 -2.37 2.13 -16.47
N GLN A 724 -3.60 1.65 -16.29
CA GLN A 724 -3.91 0.74 -15.18
C GLN A 724 -3.14 -0.58 -15.25
N LEU A 725 -2.86 -1.08 -16.46
CA LEU A 725 -2.19 -2.36 -16.67
C LEU A 725 -0.69 -2.24 -16.36
N PHE A 726 -0.04 -1.23 -16.95
CA PHE A 726 1.35 -0.88 -16.66
C PHE A 726 1.54 -0.64 -15.16
N TRP A 727 0.63 0.09 -14.52
CA TRP A 727 0.67 0.35 -13.09
C TRP A 727 0.73 -0.95 -12.26
N ILE A 728 -0.09 -1.94 -12.59
CA ILE A 728 -0.13 -3.22 -11.87
C ILE A 728 1.18 -3.99 -12.09
N SER A 729 1.67 -4.08 -13.33
CA SER A 729 2.90 -4.79 -13.68
C SER A 729 4.14 -4.19 -13.00
N LEU A 730 4.23 -2.86 -12.93
CA LEU A 730 5.30 -2.15 -12.21
C LEU A 730 5.25 -2.42 -10.69
N VAL A 731 4.06 -2.38 -10.09
CA VAL A 731 3.90 -2.69 -8.66
C VAL A 731 4.25 -4.15 -8.37
N TYR A 732 3.88 -5.08 -9.24
CA TYR A 732 4.16 -6.51 -9.07
C TYR A 732 5.64 -6.83 -9.24
N SER A 733 6.35 -6.03 -10.06
CA SER A 733 7.81 -6.09 -10.22
C SER A 733 8.57 -5.47 -9.04
N GLY A 734 7.89 -4.80 -8.10
CA GLY A 734 8.46 -4.36 -6.83
C GLY A 734 8.43 -2.85 -6.59
N ALA A 735 7.86 -2.05 -7.49
CA ALA A 735 7.75 -0.61 -7.31
C ALA A 735 6.75 -0.27 -6.18
N ARG A 736 7.14 0.64 -5.28
CA ARG A 736 6.28 1.07 -4.17
C ARG A 736 5.41 2.27 -4.60
N PRO A 737 4.08 2.15 -4.60
CA PRO A 737 3.19 3.27 -4.92
C PRO A 737 3.28 4.38 -3.86
N ILE A 738 3.22 5.64 -4.29
CA ILE A 738 3.16 6.82 -3.41
C ILE A 738 1.94 7.69 -3.72
N GLY A 739 1.52 8.52 -2.75
CA GLY A 739 0.50 9.55 -2.92
C GLY A 739 1.08 10.95 -2.77
N GLN A 740 0.20 11.96 -2.76
CA GLN A 740 0.60 13.37 -2.71
C GLN A 740 1.41 13.71 -1.44
N LYS A 741 1.09 13.14 -0.28
CA LYS A 741 1.81 13.39 0.97
C LYS A 741 3.23 12.83 0.94
N GLU A 742 3.39 11.63 0.40
CA GLU A 742 4.72 11.04 0.21
C GLU A 742 5.52 11.81 -0.84
N LEU A 743 4.89 12.36 -1.88
CA LEU A 743 5.54 13.24 -2.85
C LEU A 743 6.03 14.55 -2.20
N SER A 744 5.20 15.22 -1.40
CA SER A 744 5.63 16.42 -0.64
C SER A 744 6.78 16.11 0.32
N PHE A 745 6.81 14.91 0.90
CA PHE A 745 7.92 14.46 1.73
C PHE A 745 9.21 14.27 0.92
N ILE A 746 9.14 13.68 -0.28
CA ILE A 746 10.31 13.54 -1.17
C ILE A 746 10.85 14.92 -1.56
N ALA A 747 9.98 15.84 -1.98
CA ALA A 747 10.36 17.22 -2.29
C ALA A 747 10.99 17.95 -1.09
N HIS A 748 10.59 17.61 0.15
CA HIS A 748 11.24 18.12 1.36
C HIS A 748 12.65 17.55 1.56
N GLU A 749 12.83 16.24 1.34
CA GLU A 749 14.13 15.58 1.44
C GLU A 749 15.14 16.07 0.38
N THR A 750 14.68 16.34 -0.85
CA THR A 750 15.52 16.84 -1.96
C THR A 750 15.74 18.36 -1.90
N GLY A 751 14.82 19.09 -1.25
CA GLY A 751 14.90 20.54 -1.07
C GLY A 751 14.18 21.36 -2.15
N GLU A 752 13.28 20.75 -2.92
CA GLU A 752 12.54 21.36 -4.04
C GLU A 752 11.26 22.07 -3.62
N PHE A 753 10.81 23.01 -4.43
CA PHE A 753 9.51 23.66 -4.23
C PHE A 753 8.43 22.98 -5.09
N LEU A 754 7.36 22.50 -4.45
CA LEU A 754 6.27 21.80 -5.13
C LEU A 754 5.17 22.77 -5.58
N PHE A 755 4.91 22.82 -6.89
CA PHE A 755 3.76 23.54 -7.42
C PHE A 755 2.46 22.75 -7.23
N PRO A 756 1.31 23.38 -6.88
CA PRO A 756 1.11 24.81 -6.60
C PRO A 756 1.36 25.20 -5.13
N GLN A 757 1.68 24.24 -4.26
CA GLN A 757 1.64 24.39 -2.81
C GLN A 757 2.64 25.42 -2.27
N GLU A 758 3.80 25.51 -2.91
CA GLU A 758 4.92 26.36 -2.47
C GLU A 758 5.23 27.48 -3.50
N TYR A 759 4.21 27.96 -4.22
CA TYR A 759 4.34 29.03 -5.24
C TYR A 759 3.42 30.23 -4.92
N PRO A 760 3.79 31.05 -3.93
CA PRO A 760 2.89 32.05 -3.32
C PRO A 760 2.49 33.23 -4.23
N ASP A 761 3.28 33.50 -5.27
CA ASP A 761 3.07 34.56 -6.27
C ASP A 761 2.18 34.12 -7.44
N THR A 762 1.78 32.85 -7.50
CA THR A 762 0.93 32.31 -8.58
C THR A 762 -0.54 32.25 -8.14
N ASP A 763 -1.48 32.48 -9.06
CA ASP A 763 -2.92 32.36 -8.78
C ASP A 763 -3.30 30.97 -8.22
N ALA A 764 -2.64 29.92 -8.74
CA ALA A 764 -2.79 28.55 -8.25
C ALA A 764 -2.30 28.36 -6.80
N GLY A 765 -1.21 29.03 -6.41
CA GLY A 765 -0.70 28.99 -5.05
C GLY A 765 -1.54 29.82 -4.08
N VAL A 766 -2.10 30.95 -4.52
CA VAL A 766 -3.06 31.73 -3.73
C VAL A 766 -4.31 30.90 -3.44
N THR A 767 -4.91 30.30 -4.48
CA THR A 767 -6.10 29.43 -4.30
C THR A 767 -5.81 28.22 -3.40
N TRP A 768 -4.62 27.62 -3.50
CA TRP A 768 -4.18 26.56 -2.60
C TRP A 768 -4.08 27.04 -1.15
N THR A 769 -3.44 28.19 -0.93
CA THR A 769 -3.25 28.77 0.40
C THR A 769 -4.60 29.09 1.06
N SER A 770 -5.54 29.71 0.32
CA SER A 770 -6.89 30.00 0.80
C SER A 770 -7.66 28.72 1.16
N LYS A 771 -7.48 27.64 0.39
CA LYS A 771 -8.07 26.33 0.73
C LYS A 771 -7.51 25.82 2.07
N ILE A 772 -6.19 25.80 2.23
CA ILE A 772 -5.53 25.34 3.47
C ILE A 772 -5.92 26.21 4.67
N GLU A 773 -6.00 27.53 4.48
CA GLU A 773 -6.49 28.48 5.49
C GLU A 773 -7.91 28.11 5.94
N SER A 774 -8.83 27.85 5.01
CA SER A 774 -10.20 27.45 5.33
C SER A 774 -10.28 26.12 6.12
N GLU A 775 -9.40 25.15 5.80
CA GLU A 775 -9.29 23.88 6.51
C GLU A 775 -8.78 24.09 7.95
N HIS A 776 -7.76 24.94 8.12
CA HIS A 776 -7.21 25.29 9.43
C HIS A 776 -8.18 26.11 10.28
N LEU A 777 -8.90 27.06 9.69
CA LEU A 777 -9.98 27.81 10.35
C LEU A 777 -11.11 26.89 10.80
N THR A 778 -11.51 25.93 9.96
CA THR A 778 -12.52 24.94 10.31
C THR A 778 -12.05 24.04 11.45
N TYR A 779 -10.77 23.65 11.46
CA TYR A 779 -10.20 22.90 12.58
C TYR A 779 -10.15 23.73 13.87
N PHE A 780 -9.66 24.97 13.80
CA PHE A 780 -9.52 25.88 14.93
C PHE A 780 -10.86 26.26 15.57
N SER A 781 -11.91 26.43 14.76
CA SER A 781 -13.27 26.71 15.24
C SER A 781 -13.92 25.51 15.92
N LYS A 782 -13.55 24.27 15.54
CA LYS A 782 -13.99 23.03 16.20
C LYS A 782 -13.26 22.76 17.52
N CYS A 783 -12.03 23.25 17.67
CA CYS A 783 -11.27 23.08 18.90
C CYS A 783 -11.84 23.95 20.04
N PRO A 784 -12.06 23.40 21.25
CA PRO A 784 -12.55 24.18 22.38
C PRO A 784 -11.50 25.20 22.85
N PRO A 785 -11.90 26.35 23.45
CA PRO A 785 -11.01 27.47 23.78
C PRO A 785 -9.78 27.09 24.61
N SER A 786 -9.90 26.17 25.57
CA SER A 786 -8.81 25.75 26.45
C SER A 786 -7.86 24.72 25.82
N LYS A 787 -8.14 24.24 24.59
CA LYS A 787 -7.31 23.26 23.88
C LYS A 787 -6.63 23.83 22.63
N ARG A 788 -6.89 25.09 22.28
CA ARG A 788 -6.30 25.77 21.12
C ARG A 788 -5.30 26.84 21.58
N PRO A 789 -4.27 27.14 20.77
CA PRO A 789 -3.30 28.19 21.08
C PRO A 789 -3.97 29.57 21.11
N ASN A 790 -3.48 30.45 22.00
CA ASN A 790 -3.88 31.85 22.01
C ASN A 790 -2.90 32.68 21.17
N PHE A 791 -3.32 33.03 19.95
CA PHE A 791 -2.49 33.77 19.01
C PHE A 791 -2.27 35.23 19.42
N PHE A 792 -3.21 35.85 20.15
CA PHE A 792 -3.08 37.23 20.62
C PHE A 792 -1.94 37.38 21.62
N LEU A 793 -1.88 36.48 22.62
CA LEU A 793 -0.80 36.45 23.61
C LEU A 793 0.58 36.16 23.00
N ASN A 794 0.60 35.45 21.87
CA ASN A 794 1.83 35.09 21.16
C ASN A 794 2.26 36.14 20.11
N GLY A 795 1.54 37.26 19.97
CA GLY A 795 1.85 38.28 18.97
C GLY A 795 1.71 37.79 17.52
N ILE A 796 0.81 36.83 17.26
CA ILE A 796 0.61 36.27 15.90
C ILE A 796 -0.64 36.88 15.27
N THR A 797 -0.45 37.72 14.26
CA THR A 797 -1.56 38.35 13.52
C THR A 797 -2.19 37.43 12.49
N SER A 798 -1.38 36.64 11.77
CA SER A 798 -1.89 35.72 10.74
C SER A 798 -1.45 34.27 10.97
N PRO A 799 -2.22 33.50 11.77
CA PRO A 799 -1.83 32.16 12.18
C PRO A 799 -2.10 31.07 11.13
N PHE A 800 -2.94 31.34 10.13
CA PHE A 800 -3.42 30.31 9.18
C PHE A 800 -2.83 30.42 7.77
N ARG A 801 -2.27 31.59 7.42
CA ARG A 801 -1.48 31.80 6.22
C ARG A 801 -0.44 32.91 6.44
N PRO A 802 0.72 32.90 5.77
CA PRO A 802 1.60 34.06 5.75
C PRO A 802 1.01 35.20 4.90
N LEU A 803 1.17 36.45 5.34
CA LEU A 803 0.69 37.64 4.62
C LEU A 803 1.83 38.24 3.78
N TRP A 804 2.22 37.51 2.74
CA TRP A 804 3.38 37.81 1.91
C TRP A 804 3.43 39.24 1.38
N ALA A 805 2.32 39.72 0.81
CA ALA A 805 2.23 41.08 0.27
C ALA A 805 2.56 42.15 1.32
N ASN A 806 2.00 42.01 2.54
CA ASN A 806 2.29 42.94 3.63
C ASN A 806 3.74 42.83 4.10
N ILE A 807 4.28 41.62 4.26
CA ILE A 807 5.67 41.44 4.69
C ILE A 807 6.63 42.08 3.69
N VAL A 808 6.41 41.86 2.40
CA VAL A 808 7.25 42.44 1.33
C VAL A 808 7.13 43.96 1.32
N HIS A 809 5.91 44.49 1.37
CA HIS A 809 5.67 45.93 1.38
C HIS A 809 6.32 46.62 2.58
N ASP A 810 6.10 46.09 3.78
CA ASP A 810 6.63 46.66 5.03
C ASP A 810 8.17 46.68 5.02
N TRP A 811 8.82 45.61 4.52
CA TRP A 811 10.29 45.61 4.36
C TRP A 811 10.80 46.50 3.24
N ALA A 812 10.05 46.67 2.15
CA ALA A 812 10.42 47.60 1.09
C ALA A 812 10.43 49.04 1.60
N MET A 813 9.40 49.43 2.38
CA MET A 813 9.32 50.74 3.03
C MET A 813 10.42 50.96 4.07
N GLU A 814 10.76 49.92 4.85
CA GLU A 814 11.85 49.99 5.84
C GLU A 814 13.23 50.20 5.18
N CYS A 815 13.46 49.60 3.99
CA CYS A 815 14.72 49.73 3.26
C CYS A 815 14.81 51.03 2.45
N ASP A 816 13.72 51.43 1.80
CA ASP A 816 13.64 52.63 0.99
C ASP A 816 12.26 53.29 1.15
N PRO A 817 12.15 54.30 2.05
CA PRO A 817 10.91 55.04 2.26
C PRO A 817 10.44 55.81 1.01
N SER A 818 11.31 56.01 0.02
CA SER A 818 11.01 56.70 -1.24
C SER A 818 10.51 55.78 -2.35
N SER A 819 10.54 54.46 -2.14
CA SER A 819 10.04 53.48 -3.09
C SER A 819 8.56 53.76 -3.41
N THR A 820 8.27 54.15 -4.65
CA THR A 820 6.89 54.36 -5.12
C THR A 820 6.08 53.06 -5.00
N VAL A 821 4.84 53.18 -4.53
CA VAL A 821 3.92 52.06 -4.33
C VAL A 821 3.49 51.51 -5.68
N ILE A 822 4.24 50.55 -6.22
CA ILE A 822 3.73 49.65 -7.25
C ILE A 822 2.77 48.71 -6.52
N ASP A 823 1.46 48.97 -6.64
CA ASP A 823 0.34 48.17 -6.10
C ASP A 823 0.70 47.33 -4.86
N SER A 824 0.43 47.85 -3.66
CA SER A 824 0.72 47.23 -2.33
C SER A 824 0.38 45.73 -2.16
N ARG A 825 -0.35 45.13 -3.10
CA ARG A 825 -0.73 43.72 -3.12
C ARG A 825 0.14 42.82 -4.00
N ARG A 826 0.98 43.39 -4.87
CA ARG A 826 1.68 42.66 -5.92
C ARG A 826 3.14 42.41 -5.54
N PHE A 827 3.53 41.15 -5.47
CA PHE A 827 4.91 40.70 -5.25
C PHE A 827 5.19 39.53 -6.19
N TYR A 828 6.47 39.28 -6.45
CA TYR A 828 6.90 38.10 -7.19
C TYR A 828 7.99 37.35 -6.43
N VAL A 829 8.20 36.07 -6.76
CA VAL A 829 9.33 35.31 -6.20
C VAL A 829 10.51 35.39 -7.15
N LEU A 830 11.66 35.85 -6.64
CA LEU A 830 12.93 35.88 -7.37
C LEU A 830 13.48 34.45 -7.47
N ARG A 831 13.43 33.89 -8.69
CA ARG A 831 13.86 32.50 -8.95
C ARG A 831 15.15 32.39 -9.75
N ASP A 832 15.57 33.47 -10.41
CA ASP A 832 16.83 33.49 -11.15
C ASP A 832 18.01 33.76 -10.21
N ARG A 833 18.98 32.85 -10.23
CA ARG A 833 20.17 32.91 -9.38
C ARG A 833 21.16 33.99 -9.80
N ARG A 834 21.11 34.46 -11.06
CA ARG A 834 22.01 35.53 -11.53
C ARG A 834 21.74 36.86 -10.83
N HIS A 835 20.51 37.07 -10.39
CA HIS A 835 20.09 38.24 -9.64
C HIS A 835 20.35 38.10 -8.13
N LEU A 836 20.93 36.97 -7.68
CA LEU A 836 21.25 36.73 -6.27
C LEU A 836 22.62 37.34 -5.83
N SER A 837 23.12 38.36 -6.54
CA SER A 837 24.28 39.16 -6.09
C SER A 837 23.82 40.35 -5.25
N LEU A 838 24.58 40.68 -4.20
CA LEU A 838 24.27 41.76 -3.26
C LEU A 838 24.04 43.11 -3.96
N ASP A 839 24.71 43.35 -5.08
CA ASP A 839 24.63 44.60 -5.84
C ASP A 839 23.30 44.74 -6.60
N ASN A 840 22.64 43.63 -6.94
CA ASN A 840 21.36 43.60 -7.65
C ASN A 840 20.14 43.56 -6.71
N PHE A 841 20.35 43.40 -5.40
CA PHE A 841 19.29 43.20 -4.42
C PHE A 841 18.31 44.37 -4.33
N ARG A 842 18.80 45.60 -4.46
CA ARG A 842 17.98 46.81 -4.36
C ARG A 842 17.02 46.99 -5.55
N ALA A 843 17.30 46.38 -6.70
CA ALA A 843 16.38 46.41 -7.84
C ALA A 843 15.14 45.52 -7.64
N HIS A 844 15.18 44.60 -6.67
CA HIS A 844 14.15 43.57 -6.45
C HIS A 844 13.50 43.69 -5.06
N LEU A 845 13.37 44.91 -4.49
CA LEU A 845 12.82 45.13 -3.14
C LEU A 845 11.41 44.53 -2.92
N HIS A 846 10.56 44.56 -3.95
CA HIS A 846 9.19 44.01 -3.92
C HIS A 846 9.12 42.51 -4.23
N SER A 847 10.16 41.75 -3.87
CA SER A 847 10.24 40.31 -4.16
C SER A 847 10.43 39.44 -2.92
N LEU A 848 10.06 38.17 -3.08
CA LEU A 848 10.35 37.10 -2.14
C LEU A 848 11.54 36.27 -2.63
N VAL A 849 12.41 35.87 -1.70
CA VAL A 849 13.53 34.98 -1.97
C VAL A 849 13.22 33.59 -1.41
N PRO A 850 13.31 32.51 -2.22
CA PRO A 850 13.20 31.15 -1.74
C PRO A 850 14.38 30.80 -0.84
N ILE A 851 14.12 30.20 0.32
CA ILE A 851 15.15 29.86 1.29
C ILE A 851 15.01 28.44 1.83
N ARG A 852 16.12 27.93 2.36
CA ARG A 852 16.21 26.72 3.14
C ARG A 852 16.80 27.04 4.51
N ILE A 853 16.16 26.52 5.54
CA ILE A 853 16.60 26.69 6.92
C ILE A 853 16.89 25.34 7.57
N SER A 854 17.90 25.31 8.42
CA SER A 854 18.27 24.14 9.23
C SER A 854 18.49 24.55 10.67
N ILE A 855 17.92 23.81 11.63
CA ILE A 855 18.10 24.14 13.05
C ILE A 855 19.56 23.93 13.45
N LYS A 856 20.15 24.93 14.13
CA LYS A 856 21.46 24.78 14.76
C LYS A 856 21.29 24.07 16.11
N GLY A 857 21.50 22.75 16.13
CA GLY A 857 21.52 21.93 17.35
C GLY A 857 20.44 20.83 17.41
N LYS A 858 20.45 20.04 18.49
CA LYS A 858 19.57 18.86 18.66
C LYS A 858 18.13 19.19 19.11
N LYS A 859 17.84 20.45 19.50
CA LYS A 859 16.56 20.86 20.08
C LYS A 859 15.84 21.87 19.19
N GLY A 860 14.65 21.51 18.72
CA GLY A 860 13.76 22.40 17.97
C GLY A 860 12.94 21.64 16.93
N VAL A 861 11.78 22.17 16.60
CA VAL A 861 10.89 21.62 15.56
C VAL A 861 10.58 22.75 14.59
N ILE A 862 10.82 22.50 13.30
CA ILE A 862 10.30 23.33 12.22
C ILE A 862 9.09 22.60 11.66
N ASP A 863 7.95 23.29 11.61
CA ASP A 863 6.72 22.85 10.95
C ASP A 863 6.21 23.95 9.98
N ASN A 864 5.14 23.67 9.23
CA ASN A 864 4.54 24.62 8.28
C ASN A 864 3.94 25.88 8.95
N SER A 865 4.00 25.97 10.28
CA SER A 865 3.54 27.12 11.06
C SER A 865 4.72 27.88 11.69
N THR A 866 5.91 27.71 11.14
CA THR A 866 7.13 28.36 11.61
C THR A 866 7.32 29.69 10.90
N LEU A 867 7.52 30.74 11.69
CA LEU A 867 7.86 32.09 11.24
C LEU A 867 9.35 32.35 11.47
N ILE A 868 9.92 33.23 10.65
CA ILE A 868 11.36 33.51 10.59
C ILE A 868 11.57 34.96 10.99
N TYR A 869 12.54 35.21 11.86
CA TYR A 869 12.76 36.49 12.50
C TYR A 869 14.22 36.94 12.43
N LEU A 870 14.40 38.25 12.36
CA LEU A 870 15.70 38.90 12.38
C LEU A 870 16.30 38.82 13.80
N PRO A 871 17.49 38.23 13.99
CA PRO A 871 18.17 38.23 15.29
C PRO A 871 18.66 39.62 15.66
N SER A 872 18.60 39.98 16.94
CA SER A 872 19.29 41.17 17.43
C SER A 872 20.81 40.93 17.54
N MET A 873 21.58 42.02 17.66
CA MET A 873 23.03 41.91 17.84
C MET A 873 23.42 41.15 19.13
N ASP A 874 22.57 41.19 20.16
CA ASP A 874 22.76 40.45 21.40
C ASP A 874 22.41 38.96 21.25
N ASP A 875 21.38 38.63 20.48
CA ASP A 875 21.03 37.24 20.16
C ASP A 875 22.18 36.53 19.40
N LEU A 876 22.96 37.29 18.64
CA LEU A 876 24.13 36.80 17.90
C LEU A 876 25.40 36.64 18.76
N LYS A 877 25.41 37.08 20.03
CA LYS A 877 26.57 36.95 20.93
C LYS A 877 26.56 35.62 21.69
N ASP A 878 25.39 35.16 22.15
CA ASP A 878 25.27 33.94 22.97
C ASP A 878 24.28 32.91 22.38
N ASN A 879 24.82 31.86 21.76
CA ASN A 879 24.04 30.78 21.18
C ASN A 879 23.42 29.81 22.22
N ARG A 880 23.77 29.92 23.51
CA ARG A 880 23.26 29.02 24.57
C ARG A 880 22.04 29.60 25.30
N LYS A 881 21.81 30.91 25.20
CA LYS A 881 20.69 31.59 25.86
C LYS A 881 19.36 31.16 25.24
N THR A 882 18.39 30.79 26.09
CA THR A 882 17.02 30.54 25.63
C THR A 882 16.32 31.88 25.43
N ILE A 883 16.04 32.22 24.18
CA ILE A 883 15.35 33.46 23.80
C ILE A 883 13.83 33.19 23.84
N VAL A 884 13.08 34.04 24.55
CA VAL A 884 11.64 33.91 24.77
C VAL A 884 10.96 35.23 24.41
N GLU A 885 9.82 35.13 23.73
CA GLU A 885 8.96 36.26 23.40
C GLU A 885 8.21 36.79 24.63
N SER A 886 8.09 38.11 24.74
CA SER A 886 7.25 38.79 25.72
C SER A 886 5.76 38.49 25.52
N ARG A 887 4.98 38.44 26.61
CA ARG A 887 3.53 38.20 26.50
C ARG A 887 2.80 39.46 26.04
N HIS A 888 2.13 39.37 24.90
CA HIS A 888 1.33 40.44 24.32
C HIS A 888 -0.05 40.57 24.97
N SER A 889 -0.74 41.70 24.77
CA SER A 889 -2.08 41.93 25.30
C SER A 889 -3.15 41.04 24.64
N ASP A 890 -4.03 40.45 25.45
CA ASP A 890 -5.14 39.60 24.97
C ASP A 890 -6.39 40.43 24.62
N GLN A 891 -6.29 41.22 23.56
CA GLN A 891 -7.39 42.06 23.05
C GLN A 891 -8.67 41.24 22.80
N ALA A 892 -8.54 39.98 22.35
CA ALA A 892 -9.70 39.15 22.07
C ALA A 892 -10.50 38.78 23.33
N ARG A 893 -9.82 38.53 24.46
CA ARG A 893 -10.50 38.30 25.75
C ARG A 893 -11.21 39.56 26.26
N ILE A 894 -10.66 40.74 25.98
CA ILE A 894 -11.27 42.03 26.32
C ILE A 894 -12.57 42.21 25.51
N GLU A 895 -12.51 41.99 24.19
CA GLU A 895 -13.67 42.07 23.31
C GLU A 895 -14.73 41.01 23.64
N GLU A 896 -14.33 39.78 23.97
CA GLU A 896 -15.26 38.74 24.43
C GLU A 896 -16.00 39.17 25.72
N ARG A 897 -15.29 39.82 26.67
CA ARG A 897 -15.91 40.35 27.89
C ARG A 897 -16.90 41.48 27.56
N LYS A 898 -16.56 42.39 26.65
CA LYS A 898 -17.47 43.46 26.20
C LYS A 898 -18.74 42.89 25.55
N MET A 899 -18.59 41.93 24.64
CA MET A 899 -19.71 41.27 23.94
C MET A 899 -20.64 40.52 24.91
N LYS A 900 -20.08 39.85 25.92
CA LYS A 900 -20.87 39.21 26.99
C LYS A 900 -21.62 40.23 27.85
N LYS A 901 -20.97 41.35 28.21
CA LYS A 901 -21.62 42.45 28.93
C LYS A 901 -22.77 43.07 28.10
N ALA A 902 -22.61 43.15 26.78
CA ALA A 902 -23.61 43.67 25.85
C ALA A 902 -24.78 42.70 25.55
N LYS A 903 -24.86 41.52 26.20
CA LYS A 903 -25.86 40.46 25.97
C LYS A 903 -26.00 40.02 24.48
N GLN A 904 -24.97 40.22 23.66
CA GLN A 904 -25.00 39.81 22.26
C GLN A 904 -24.86 38.29 22.12
N SER A 905 -25.47 37.72 21.07
CA SER A 905 -25.39 36.29 20.75
C SER A 905 -23.95 35.86 20.45
N TYR A 906 -23.25 35.34 21.46
CA TYR A 906 -21.87 34.87 21.34
C TYR A 906 -21.83 33.43 20.84
N GLN A 907 -21.54 33.23 19.55
CA GLN A 907 -21.25 31.92 19.00
C GLN A 907 -19.75 31.58 19.20
N LYS A 908 -19.47 30.80 20.25
CA LYS A 908 -18.13 30.29 20.61
C LYS A 908 -17.38 29.79 19.37
N GLY A 909 -16.16 30.29 19.15
CA GLY A 909 -15.31 29.92 18.01
C GLY A 909 -15.43 30.85 16.80
N LYS A 910 -16.66 31.12 16.32
CA LYS A 910 -16.89 32.02 15.16
C LYS A 910 -16.53 33.47 15.47
N THR A 911 -16.86 33.95 16.67
CA THR A 911 -16.49 35.30 17.11
C THR A 911 -14.98 35.50 17.16
N MET A 912 -14.23 34.47 17.56
CA MET A 912 -12.77 34.53 17.65
C MET A 912 -12.08 34.52 16.28
N VAL A 913 -12.67 33.83 15.30
CA VAL A 913 -12.21 33.92 13.90
C VAL A 913 -12.43 35.35 13.37
N LYS A 914 -13.62 35.93 13.60
CA LYS A 914 -13.91 37.31 13.20
C LYS A 914 -12.95 38.32 13.81
N LEU A 915 -12.59 38.17 15.09
CA LEU A 915 -11.61 39.05 15.74
C LEU A 915 -10.20 38.92 15.15
N LEU A 916 -9.78 37.71 14.76
CA LEU A 916 -8.51 37.49 14.07
C LEU A 916 -8.52 38.12 12.67
N GLU A 917 -9.61 37.96 11.92
CA GLU A 917 -9.79 38.59 10.61
C GLU A 917 -9.79 40.12 10.71
N GLN A 918 -10.50 40.68 11.69
CA GLN A 918 -10.51 42.12 11.96
C GLN A 918 -9.11 42.64 12.29
N ARG A 919 -8.36 41.95 13.15
CA ARG A 919 -6.97 42.30 13.47
C ARG A 919 -6.07 42.25 12.23
N ALA A 920 -6.26 41.26 11.35
CA ALA A 920 -5.45 41.14 10.14
C ALA A 920 -5.72 42.26 9.13
N ASN A 921 -6.95 42.79 9.09
CA ASN A 921 -7.40 43.83 8.16
C ASN A 921 -7.20 45.27 8.70
N ASN A 922 -7.46 45.50 9.99
CA ASN A 922 -7.37 46.81 10.63
C ASN A 922 -6.03 46.92 11.38
N ARG A 923 -4.97 47.30 10.67
CA ARG A 923 -3.62 47.42 11.26
C ARG A 923 -3.25 48.86 11.53
N GLU A 924 -2.86 49.12 12.78
CA GLU A 924 -2.27 50.40 13.21
C GLU A 924 -0.74 50.42 13.00
N GLN A 925 -0.10 49.24 12.97
CA GLN A 925 1.36 49.09 12.83
C GLN A 925 1.74 48.05 11.76
N PRO A 926 2.95 48.14 11.17
CA PRO A 926 3.45 47.16 10.19
C PRO A 926 3.56 45.74 10.79
N ILE A 927 3.30 44.71 9.99
CA ILE A 927 3.30 43.29 10.45
C ILE A 927 4.68 42.84 10.90
N ILE A 928 5.72 43.47 10.36
CA ILE A 928 7.11 43.16 10.72
C ILE A 928 7.41 43.47 12.18
N HIS A 929 6.61 44.33 12.84
CA HIS A 929 6.77 44.78 14.23
C HIS A 929 5.80 44.11 15.22
N ASP A 930 5.06 43.08 14.82
CA ASP A 930 4.08 42.41 15.70
C ASP A 930 4.70 41.68 16.92
N CYS A 931 6.02 41.48 16.93
CA CYS A 931 6.75 40.75 17.97
C CYS A 931 8.03 41.50 18.37
N ASP A 932 8.66 41.09 19.46
CA ASP A 932 9.93 41.67 19.97
C ASP A 932 11.09 41.56 18.97
N ARG A 933 10.98 40.67 17.98
CA ARG A 933 11.92 40.51 16.87
C ARG A 933 11.19 40.74 15.55
N LYS A 934 11.87 41.41 14.61
CA LYS A 934 11.27 41.73 13.30
C LYS A 934 11.02 40.47 12.49
N LEU A 935 9.82 40.32 11.93
CA LEU A 935 9.44 39.18 11.09
C LEU A 935 10.06 39.31 9.70
N LEU A 936 10.86 38.33 9.27
CA LEU A 936 11.49 38.27 7.93
C LEU A 936 10.63 37.53 6.90
N GLY A 937 9.89 36.51 7.35
CA GLY A 937 9.17 35.61 6.46
C GLY A 937 8.63 34.37 7.16
N ALA A 938 8.31 33.34 6.39
CA ALA A 938 7.67 32.13 6.91
C ALA A 938 8.12 30.86 6.17
N VAL A 939 7.96 29.74 6.85
CA VAL A 939 8.21 28.39 6.32
C VAL A 939 6.92 27.86 5.69
N THR A 940 6.98 27.45 4.42
CA THR A 940 5.86 26.80 3.73
C THR A 940 5.82 25.29 3.98
N SER A 941 6.99 24.66 4.05
CA SER A 941 7.13 23.23 4.35
C SER A 941 8.23 23.00 5.37
N GLY A 942 7.84 22.50 6.54
CA GLY A 942 8.72 22.22 7.67
C GLY A 942 8.58 20.78 8.14
N ALA A 943 9.69 20.04 8.16
CA ALA A 943 9.70 18.67 8.63
C ALA A 943 11.11 18.22 9.07
N TYR A 944 11.16 17.07 9.73
CA TYR A 944 12.42 16.38 9.97
C TYR A 944 12.96 15.78 8.66
N GLN A 945 14.17 16.16 8.28
CA GLN A 945 14.86 15.64 7.10
C GLN A 945 15.74 14.45 7.50
N PHE A 946 15.45 13.28 6.95
CA PHE A 946 16.16 12.05 7.29
C PHE A 946 17.59 12.04 6.75
N SER A 947 17.86 12.65 5.59
CA SER A 947 19.21 12.74 5.04
C SER A 947 20.18 13.56 5.88
N LYS A 948 19.73 14.69 6.45
CA LYS A 948 20.53 15.57 7.32
C LYS A 948 20.42 15.23 8.82
N ALA A 949 19.52 14.31 9.19
CA ALA A 949 19.19 13.96 10.58
C ALA A 949 18.85 15.17 11.48
N CYS A 950 18.21 16.19 10.91
CA CYS A 950 17.80 17.39 11.63
C CYS A 950 16.47 17.94 11.07
N CYS A 951 15.81 18.82 11.85
CA CYS A 951 14.66 19.55 11.36
C CYS A 951 15.12 20.62 10.36
N THR A 952 14.51 20.61 9.18
CA THR A 952 14.74 21.61 8.14
C THR A 952 13.42 22.19 7.67
N GLY A 953 13.48 23.37 7.07
CA GLY A 953 12.34 24.06 6.52
C GLY A 953 12.69 24.68 5.17
N LYS A 954 11.68 24.80 4.32
CA LYS A 954 11.71 25.58 3.08
C LYS A 954 10.64 26.65 3.17
N GLY A 955 10.92 27.82 2.64
CA GLY A 955 9.99 28.94 2.70
C GLY A 955 10.52 30.15 1.98
N PHE A 956 10.02 31.30 2.37
CA PHE A 956 10.33 32.57 1.72
C PHE A 956 10.57 33.66 2.75
N ILE A 957 11.46 34.58 2.41
CA ILE A 957 11.70 35.85 3.13
C ILE A 957 11.59 37.01 2.15
N ALA A 958 11.26 38.19 2.67
CA ALA A 958 11.27 39.41 1.87
C ALA A 958 12.70 39.85 1.53
N MET A 959 12.87 40.39 0.33
CA MET A 959 14.17 40.86 -0.17
C MET A 959 14.79 41.95 0.72
N GLY A 960 14.01 42.95 1.13
CA GLY A 960 14.47 44.01 2.04
C GLY A 960 15.00 43.46 3.37
N GLY A 961 14.31 42.49 3.95
CA GLY A 961 14.77 41.80 5.17
C GLY A 961 16.08 41.04 4.98
N LEU A 962 16.31 40.44 3.81
CA LEU A 962 17.56 39.76 3.48
C LEU A 962 18.73 40.74 3.32
N ILE A 963 18.50 41.91 2.74
CA ILE A 963 19.51 42.98 2.61
C ILE A 963 20.00 43.39 4.00
N ILE A 964 19.06 43.75 4.89
CA ILE A 964 19.38 44.19 6.26
C ILE A 964 20.07 43.07 7.05
N LEU A 965 19.57 41.82 6.95
CA LEU A 965 20.20 40.67 7.59
C LEU A 965 21.65 40.46 7.10
N SER A 966 21.89 40.62 5.80
CA SER A 966 23.21 40.45 5.20
C SER A 966 24.16 41.56 5.63
N GLU A 967 23.71 42.82 5.63
CA GLU A 967 24.48 43.97 6.11
C GLU A 967 24.87 43.82 7.59
N GLN A 968 23.94 43.41 8.45
CA GLN A 968 24.20 43.18 9.88
C GLN A 968 25.25 42.08 10.13
N GLN A 969 25.28 41.03 9.31
CA GLN A 969 26.16 39.87 9.52
C GLN A 969 27.48 39.94 8.74
N LYS A 970 27.58 40.75 7.68
CA LYS A 970 28.83 41.03 6.97
C LYS A 970 29.92 41.56 7.90
N GLN A 971 29.56 42.41 8.86
CA GLN A 971 30.49 42.99 9.85
C GLN A 971 31.11 41.95 10.81
N LYS A 972 30.52 40.75 10.95
CA LYS A 972 30.97 39.69 11.87
C LYS A 972 31.60 38.48 11.17
N ASN A 973 31.35 38.25 9.89
CA ASN A 973 31.61 36.97 9.22
C ASN A 973 32.61 37.07 8.04
N VAL A 974 33.91 37.15 8.33
CA VAL A 974 34.96 36.95 7.30
C VAL A 974 35.18 35.46 6.97
N LYS A 975 34.60 34.52 7.75
CA LYS A 975 34.90 33.07 7.62
C LYS A 975 33.71 32.09 7.57
N LYS A 976 32.44 32.53 7.50
CA LYS A 976 31.27 31.61 7.45
C LYS A 976 30.30 31.94 6.30
N GLN A 977 30.01 30.93 5.47
CA GLN A 977 29.15 31.03 4.28
C GLN A 977 27.63 31.06 4.55
N SER A 978 27.15 30.83 5.79
CA SER A 978 25.71 30.73 6.11
C SER A 978 25.22 31.82 7.05
N LEU A 979 24.13 32.52 6.70
CA LEU A 979 23.48 33.52 7.57
C LEU A 979 22.76 32.85 8.74
N GLN A 980 22.68 33.53 9.88
CA GLN A 980 21.97 33.06 11.09
C GLN A 980 20.64 33.78 11.25
N VAL A 981 19.57 33.05 11.54
CA VAL A 981 18.23 33.61 11.79
C VAL A 981 17.60 33.00 13.03
N LEU A 982 16.55 33.64 13.56
CA LEU A 982 15.70 33.07 14.59
C LEU A 982 14.42 32.50 13.98
N ILE A 983 13.94 31.39 14.52
CA ILE A 983 12.69 30.76 14.12
C ILE A 983 11.79 30.56 15.34
N ARG A 984 10.48 30.68 15.13
CA ARG A 984 9.46 30.45 16.17
C ARG A 984 8.20 29.87 15.53
N THR A 985 7.61 28.86 16.16
CA THR A 985 6.30 28.34 15.73
C THR A 985 5.18 29.22 16.28
N ILE A 986 4.06 29.37 15.56
CA ILE A 986 2.92 30.19 16.03
C ILE A 986 2.33 29.73 17.39
N LYS A 987 2.64 28.49 17.80
CA LYS A 987 2.15 27.86 19.04
C LYS A 987 3.11 28.05 20.22
N SER A 988 4.32 28.55 19.99
CA SER A 988 5.38 28.62 20.98
C SER A 988 5.88 30.06 21.15
N GLN A 989 6.32 30.39 22.37
CA GLN A 989 6.98 31.67 22.68
C GLN A 989 8.51 31.56 22.57
N TYR A 990 9.04 30.37 22.31
CA TYR A 990 10.47 30.13 22.31
C TYR A 990 11.08 30.31 20.93
N TYR A 991 12.07 31.19 20.84
CA TYR A 991 12.91 31.32 19.65
C TYR A 991 13.98 30.22 19.63
N ARG A 992 14.33 29.78 18.42
CA ARG A 992 15.44 28.85 18.16
C ARG A 992 16.32 29.42 17.06
N SER A 993 17.63 29.21 17.17
CA SER A 993 18.58 29.60 16.13
C SER A 993 18.58 28.61 14.98
N ALA A 994 18.59 29.13 13.75
CA ALA A 994 18.70 28.35 12.52
C ALA A 994 19.75 28.96 11.59
N SER A 995 20.40 28.10 10.79
CA SER A 995 21.18 28.50 9.62
C SER A 995 20.25 28.67 8.43
N LEU A 996 20.46 29.75 7.68
CA LEU A 996 19.73 30.10 6.47
C LEU A 996 20.66 29.96 5.26
N GLU A 997 20.17 29.26 4.24
CA GLU A 997 20.72 29.11 2.90
C GLU A 997 19.68 29.67 1.91
N PHE A 998 20.06 30.52 0.97
CA PHE A 998 19.16 31.14 0.00
C PHE A 998 19.69 30.97 -1.44
#